data_AF-A0A9P9PXC4-F1
#
_entry.id   AF-A0A9P9PXC4-F1
#
_cell.length_a   1.000
_cell.length_b   1.000
_cell.length_c   1.000
_cell.angle_alpha   90.00
_cell.angle_beta   90.00
_cell.angle_gamma   90.00
#
_symmetry.space_group_name_H-M   'P 1'
#
loop_
_entity.id
_entity.type
_entity.pdbx_description
1 polymer ?
#
loop_
_entity_poly.entity_id
_entity_poly.type
_entity_poly.pdbx_seq_one_letter_code
_entity_poly.pdbx_strand_id
1 'polypeptide(L)'
;MQQPSSLSACAAAFTRELQPATPSSISTLSSYSFTMSLTYGTGGATAALGVVALYMLFQNEGEAFNVGQFLEQISPYTFASLGIGLCIGLSVVGSAWGIWTTGVSILGGGVKAPRIRTKNLISIIFCEVVAIYGVIMAIIFSSKLNQLDDIEQIYSASNIFTGYALFWAGLTVGMCNLICGVCVGINGSSAALADAADPALFVKILTIEIFAAILGLFGLIIGLLMQSNAKDFESSSNSRLYKLCEFVGVSGPCVDHDYYNHSFRAPPRCFIKALLTTMGESVTRLKAAILVVSDTAFKDASTDKCIPTLKAVFDNLGDSQWEVTETSIVSDDIQAIQKSICGWTDQHEAFNLVVTCGGTGFATKDVTPEAVTPLIDRHAPGLVHGMLTTSYAVTPFALMARPVAGVRKRTLVLTLPGSPKGAKENLEAVLRLLPHACIQAAGADSRTLHAGGVEKLEKEAGVVSGGSGTGATTGHSHHHHHGHGHGHGHSHGHGGHAGPRAHTKPEDRPQSNDPSAGPTRRYRSSPYPMLAVNDALSLISEQTPVPTVQKVPVDMSLGGAVLAEDVKAAESVPAFRASIVDGYAVKIPSSGKFEKGAYPVTIISHAQAGDVKELKDGEIARITTGAPLPPGADAVVMVEDTVLKSQTDDGKEEKEIEILTDEIRAGENVREVGSDVKEGDVILRKGEGITVIGGEFGLLASVGAKEVSIYRRPVVGVLSTGDEIIEHNRDEPLRLGEVRDTNRPSLLTAVRSHRFEVIDLGIASDKPGSLEQTLRDALRKCDMIITSGGVSMGELDLLKPTIERSLGGTIHFGRVNMKPGKPTTFATVPVKDDDGNRVDKVIFSLPGNPASAVVCFHLFVLPALHQQAGIQPTGLPMMKVVLDEDIRLDKGRPEYHRALVVTKEDGMLYASSTGGQRSSRIGSFKGANALLCMPQGEGNMKRGEKVEALLMGKLGGLR
;
A
#
# COMPACT_ATOMS: atom_id res chain seq x y z
N MET A 1 -11.00 64.52 -56.84
CA MET A 1 -11.34 65.32 -55.64
C MET A 1 -10.76 64.63 -54.40
N GLN A 2 -10.94 65.23 -53.21
CA GLN A 2 -10.05 65.03 -52.03
C GLN A 2 -10.10 63.66 -51.33
N GLN A 3 -9.04 63.43 -50.54
CA GLN A 3 -8.87 62.38 -49.52
C GLN A 3 -9.71 62.69 -48.25
N PRO A 4 -9.91 61.73 -47.33
CA PRO A 4 -8.91 61.37 -46.30
C PRO A 4 -8.60 59.86 -46.27
N SER A 5 -7.39 59.34 -46.00
CA SER A 5 -6.27 59.73 -45.11
C SER A 5 -6.35 59.20 -43.66
N SER A 6 -6.62 57.89 -43.49
CA SER A 6 -6.44 57.18 -42.20
C SER A 6 -5.90 55.74 -42.39
N LEU A 7 -6.57 54.92 -43.21
CA LEU A 7 -6.28 53.48 -43.34
C LEU A 7 -4.88 53.13 -43.89
N SER A 8 -4.25 54.02 -44.67
CA SER A 8 -2.92 53.75 -45.27
C SER A 8 -1.80 53.61 -44.23
N ALA A 9 -1.93 54.24 -43.05
CA ALA A 9 -0.89 54.22 -42.02
C ALA A 9 -0.74 52.84 -41.36
N CYS A 10 -1.84 52.13 -41.10
CA CYS A 10 -1.80 50.79 -40.51
C CYS A 10 -1.25 49.74 -41.49
N ALA A 11 -1.61 49.81 -42.77
CA ALA A 11 -1.12 48.88 -43.79
C ALA A 11 0.40 48.98 -44.03
N ALA A 12 0.97 50.19 -43.91
CA ALA A 12 2.41 50.42 -44.02
C ALA A 12 3.21 49.96 -42.78
N ALA A 13 2.58 49.84 -41.61
CA ALA A 13 3.21 49.27 -40.42
C ALA A 13 3.32 47.74 -40.54
N PHE A 14 2.20 47.06 -40.87
CA PHE A 14 2.13 45.60 -40.93
C PHE A 14 2.97 44.94 -42.03
N THR A 15 3.41 45.69 -43.05
CA THR A 15 4.23 45.17 -44.15
C THR A 15 5.75 45.23 -43.88
N ARG A 16 6.19 45.82 -42.76
CA ARG A 16 7.62 45.98 -42.44
C ARG A 16 8.26 44.86 -41.61
N GLU A 17 7.46 43.98 -41.01
CA GLU A 17 7.96 42.83 -40.20
C GLU A 17 8.15 41.54 -41.02
N LEU A 18 7.84 41.54 -42.33
CA LEU A 18 7.95 40.36 -43.20
C LEU A 18 9.25 40.34 -44.03
N GLN A 19 10.39 40.46 -43.34
CA GLN A 19 11.70 40.06 -43.87
C GLN A 19 12.38 39.05 -42.94
N PRO A 20 13.31 38.20 -43.43
CA PRO A 20 13.99 37.21 -42.60
C PRO A 20 14.74 37.86 -41.44
N ALA A 21 14.44 37.42 -40.21
CA ALA A 21 15.00 37.99 -38.99
C ALA A 21 16.52 37.83 -38.92
N THR A 22 17.26 38.93 -39.08
CA THR A 22 18.69 38.99 -38.79
C THR A 22 18.91 39.02 -37.27
N PRO A 23 20.08 38.56 -36.74
CA PRO A 23 20.28 38.35 -35.31
C PRO A 23 20.02 39.57 -34.41
N SER A 24 20.14 40.79 -34.95
CA SER A 24 19.87 42.06 -34.26
C SER A 24 18.39 42.32 -33.91
N SER A 25 17.45 41.55 -34.46
CA SER A 25 16.01 41.71 -34.20
C SER A 25 15.53 40.90 -32.97
N ILE A 26 16.19 39.79 -32.66
CA ILE A 26 15.86 38.92 -31.51
C ILE A 26 16.16 39.67 -30.19
N SER A 27 17.26 40.43 -30.15
CA SER A 27 17.60 41.27 -29.00
C SER A 27 16.55 42.34 -28.72
N THR A 28 15.91 42.91 -29.75
CA THR A 28 14.90 43.97 -29.58
C THR A 28 13.62 43.44 -28.93
N LEU A 29 13.14 42.27 -29.36
CA LEU A 29 11.99 41.59 -28.75
C LEU A 29 12.30 41.12 -27.31
N SER A 30 13.50 40.60 -27.07
CA SER A 30 13.96 40.28 -25.71
C SER A 30 14.00 41.52 -24.81
N SER A 31 14.44 42.68 -25.31
CA SER A 31 14.42 43.93 -24.56
C SER A 31 13.01 44.40 -24.23
N TYR A 32 12.05 44.30 -25.17
CA TYR A 32 10.66 44.67 -24.91
C TYR A 32 9.99 43.77 -23.87
N SER A 33 10.19 42.45 -23.96
CA SER A 33 9.63 41.50 -22.99
C SER A 33 10.23 41.69 -21.59
N PHE A 34 11.55 41.90 -21.50
CA PHE A 34 12.22 42.23 -20.24
C PHE A 34 11.72 43.56 -19.64
N THR A 35 11.54 44.59 -20.48
CA THR A 35 11.01 45.90 -20.06
C THR A 35 9.58 45.78 -19.54
N MET A 36 8.69 45.01 -20.19
CA MET A 36 7.33 44.75 -19.68
C MET A 36 7.34 43.96 -18.37
N SER A 37 8.20 42.93 -18.24
CA SER A 37 8.35 42.21 -16.98
C SER A 37 8.80 43.13 -15.84
N LEU A 38 9.65 44.12 -16.14
CA LEU A 38 10.09 45.11 -15.17
C LEU A 38 8.96 46.10 -14.81
N THR A 39 8.14 46.56 -15.77
CA THR A 39 6.99 47.44 -15.47
C THR A 39 5.86 46.74 -14.71
N TYR A 40 5.59 45.45 -14.94
CA TYR A 40 4.63 44.71 -14.10
C TYR A 40 5.20 44.41 -12.70
N GLY A 41 6.47 44.05 -12.58
CA GLY A 41 7.13 43.84 -11.28
C GLY A 41 7.16 45.12 -10.43
N THR A 42 7.58 46.24 -11.03
CA THR A 42 7.55 47.56 -10.37
C THR A 42 6.14 48.07 -10.14
N GLY A 43 5.18 47.80 -11.02
CA GLY A 43 3.76 48.13 -10.83
C GLY A 43 3.12 47.36 -9.67
N GLY A 44 3.44 46.08 -9.52
CA GLY A 44 3.04 45.28 -8.35
C GLY A 44 3.68 45.80 -7.06
N ALA A 45 4.96 46.16 -7.11
CA ALA A 45 5.66 46.75 -5.97
C ALA A 45 5.10 48.13 -5.58
N THR A 46 4.80 49.02 -6.53
CA THR A 46 4.20 50.33 -6.23
C THR A 46 2.73 50.22 -5.83
N ALA A 47 1.97 49.23 -6.31
CA ALA A 47 0.63 48.94 -5.80
C ALA A 47 0.69 48.45 -4.34
N ALA A 48 1.58 47.51 -4.01
CA ALA A 48 1.76 47.02 -2.65
C ALA A 48 2.24 48.13 -1.70
N LEU A 49 3.27 48.90 -2.08
CA LEU A 49 3.73 50.08 -1.33
C LEU A 49 2.65 51.16 -1.23
N GLY A 50 1.81 51.32 -2.25
CA GLY A 50 0.67 52.25 -2.25
C GLY A 50 -0.42 51.82 -1.26
N VAL A 51 -0.73 50.52 -1.18
CA VAL A 51 -1.66 49.98 -0.16
C VAL A 51 -1.09 50.14 1.25
N VAL A 52 0.20 49.85 1.46
CA VAL A 52 0.85 50.08 2.78
C VAL A 52 0.87 51.58 3.13
N ALA A 53 1.22 52.45 2.19
CA ALA A 53 1.23 53.89 2.41
C ALA A 53 -0.16 54.46 2.69
N LEU A 54 -1.21 54.00 1.99
CA LEU A 54 -2.60 54.38 2.27
C LEU A 54 -3.05 53.87 3.64
N TYR A 55 -2.69 52.63 4.02
CA TYR A 55 -2.99 52.08 5.34
C TYR A 55 -2.34 52.91 6.46
N MET A 56 -1.04 53.23 6.34
CA MET A 56 -0.33 54.08 7.31
C MET A 56 -0.87 55.52 7.34
N LEU A 57 -1.28 56.07 6.18
CA LEU A 57 -1.89 57.40 6.08
C LEU A 57 -3.27 57.47 6.76
N PHE A 58 -4.13 56.46 6.56
CA PHE A 58 -5.46 56.45 7.16
C PHE A 58 -5.46 56.09 8.65
N GLN A 59 -4.50 55.27 9.13
CA GLN A 59 -4.33 54.96 10.55
C GLN A 59 -3.47 55.97 11.32
N ASN A 60 -2.87 56.95 10.62
CA ASN A 60 -2.02 58.02 11.17
C ASN A 60 -0.73 57.53 11.87
N GLU A 61 -0.32 56.27 11.66
CA GLU A 61 0.92 55.67 12.17
C GLU A 61 2.08 55.87 11.19
N GLY A 62 2.48 57.14 11.02
CA GLY A 62 3.49 57.54 10.03
C GLY A 62 4.94 57.11 10.30
N GLU A 63 5.26 56.59 11.49
CA GLU A 63 6.62 56.22 11.87
C GLU A 63 6.70 54.75 12.33
N ALA A 64 7.57 53.97 11.67
CA ALA A 64 7.93 52.57 11.94
C ALA A 64 6.84 51.48 11.71
N PHE A 65 6.57 51.16 10.43
CA PHE A 65 5.93 49.89 10.07
C PHE A 65 6.80 48.69 10.48
N ASN A 66 6.43 48.01 11.57
CA ASN A 66 7.12 46.83 12.07
C ASN A 66 6.63 45.56 11.33
N VAL A 67 7.42 45.11 10.35
CA VAL A 67 7.13 43.91 9.54
C VAL A 67 6.91 42.66 10.41
N GLY A 68 7.63 42.51 11.52
CA GLY A 68 7.46 41.38 12.43
C GLY A 68 6.08 41.38 13.09
N GLN A 69 5.71 42.51 13.69
CA GLN A 69 4.40 42.70 14.33
C GLN A 69 3.24 42.53 13.34
N PHE A 70 3.39 42.98 12.09
CA PHE A 70 2.40 42.74 11.04
C PHE A 70 2.25 41.24 10.71
N LEU A 71 3.34 40.48 10.63
CA LEU A 71 3.32 39.04 10.38
C LEU A 71 2.82 38.20 11.58
N GLU A 72 2.92 38.73 12.80
CA GLU A 72 2.39 38.14 14.03
C GLU A 72 0.89 38.43 14.23
N GLN A 73 0.38 39.57 13.73
CA GLN A 73 -1.03 39.97 13.85
C GLN A 73 -1.97 39.31 12.82
N ILE A 74 -1.46 38.84 11.68
CA ILE A 74 -2.28 38.17 10.66
C ILE A 74 -2.72 36.78 11.16
N SER A 75 -4.02 36.49 11.11
CA SER A 75 -4.54 35.20 11.59
C SER A 75 -3.96 34.02 10.78
N PRO A 76 -3.65 32.88 11.43
CA PRO A 76 -3.22 31.66 10.74
C PRO A 76 -4.21 31.15 9.68
N TYR A 77 -5.51 31.35 9.91
CA TYR A 77 -6.56 31.02 8.93
C TYR A 77 -6.46 31.91 7.68
N THR A 78 -6.11 33.20 7.85
CA THR A 78 -5.81 34.12 6.74
C THR A 78 -4.58 33.68 5.97
N PHE A 79 -3.49 33.28 6.65
CA PHE A 79 -2.29 32.74 5.98
C PHE A 79 -2.59 31.49 5.14
N ALA A 80 -3.31 30.51 5.70
CA ALA A 80 -3.72 29.32 4.95
C ALA A 80 -4.63 29.66 3.75
N SER A 81 -5.64 30.50 3.97
CA SER A 81 -6.57 30.94 2.91
C SER A 81 -5.86 31.70 1.79
N LEU A 82 -4.88 32.55 2.14
CA LEU A 82 -4.03 33.24 1.18
C LEU A 82 -3.13 32.28 0.40
N GLY A 83 -2.58 31.24 1.05
CA GLY A 83 -1.87 30.15 0.39
C GLY A 83 -2.71 29.42 -0.65
N ILE A 84 -3.94 29.04 -0.27
CA ILE A 84 -4.91 28.40 -1.16
C ILE A 84 -5.27 29.33 -2.35
N GLY A 85 -5.50 30.62 -2.08
CA GLY A 85 -5.76 31.62 -3.12
C GLY A 85 -4.59 31.81 -4.09
N LEU A 86 -3.35 31.84 -3.59
CA LEU A 86 -2.12 31.91 -4.39
C LEU A 86 -1.92 30.61 -5.20
N CYS A 87 -2.23 29.45 -4.64
CA CYS A 87 -2.16 28.15 -5.32
C CYS A 87 -3.03 28.11 -6.57
N ILE A 88 -4.31 28.51 -6.46
CA ILE A 88 -5.20 28.62 -7.64
C ILE A 88 -4.74 29.77 -8.54
N GLY A 89 -4.63 30.98 -8.00
CA GLY A 89 -4.44 32.21 -8.77
C GLY A 89 -3.19 32.19 -9.65
N LEU A 90 -2.04 31.82 -9.09
CA LEU A 90 -0.78 31.77 -9.84
C LEU A 90 -0.77 30.64 -10.88
N SER A 91 -1.41 29.49 -10.57
CA SER A 91 -1.55 28.38 -11.52
C SER A 91 -2.45 28.75 -12.71
N VAL A 92 -3.58 29.43 -12.45
CA VAL A 92 -4.50 29.90 -13.49
C VAL A 92 -3.86 31.00 -14.34
N VAL A 93 -3.10 31.93 -13.73
CA VAL A 93 -2.35 32.96 -14.48
C VAL A 93 -1.27 32.33 -15.38
N GLY A 94 -0.52 31.34 -14.87
CA GLY A 94 0.46 30.60 -15.69
C GLY A 94 -0.18 29.86 -16.85
N SER A 95 -1.29 29.17 -16.60
CA SER A 95 -2.10 28.49 -17.62
C SER A 95 -2.60 29.46 -18.69
N ALA A 96 -3.24 30.57 -18.27
CA ALA A 96 -3.77 31.58 -19.17
C ALA A 96 -2.68 32.25 -20.03
N TRP A 97 -1.49 32.50 -19.46
CA TRP A 97 -0.34 33.00 -20.21
C TRP A 97 0.17 31.98 -21.23
N GLY A 98 0.21 30.70 -20.87
CA GLY A 98 0.58 29.60 -21.77
C GLY A 98 -0.40 29.43 -22.94
N ILE A 99 -1.70 29.48 -22.65
CA ILE A 99 -2.78 29.44 -23.64
C ILE A 99 -2.73 30.66 -24.57
N TRP A 100 -2.49 31.87 -24.03
CA TRP A 100 -2.38 33.09 -24.82
C TRP A 100 -1.19 33.06 -25.79
N THR A 101 0.01 32.74 -25.27
CA THR A 101 1.24 32.67 -26.07
C THR A 101 1.19 31.59 -27.16
N THR A 102 0.66 30.41 -26.84
CA THR A 102 0.47 29.32 -27.80
C THR A 102 -0.64 29.65 -28.81
N GLY A 103 -1.78 30.16 -28.34
CA GLY A 103 -2.97 30.43 -29.14
C GLY A 103 -2.75 31.49 -30.21
N VAL A 104 -2.03 32.57 -29.91
CA VAL A 104 -1.67 33.60 -30.91
C VAL A 104 -0.80 33.00 -32.02
N SER A 105 0.17 32.13 -31.69
CA SER A 105 1.01 31.45 -32.67
C SER A 105 0.24 30.42 -33.51
N ILE A 106 -0.69 29.67 -32.92
CA ILE A 106 -1.57 28.75 -33.67
C ILE A 106 -2.50 29.52 -34.61
N LEU A 107 -3.04 30.67 -34.21
CA LEU A 107 -3.87 31.52 -35.06
C LEU A 107 -3.04 32.11 -36.22
N GLY A 108 -1.90 32.72 -35.93
CA GLY A 108 -1.02 33.33 -36.95
C GLY A 108 -0.43 32.32 -37.93
N GLY A 109 0.08 31.18 -37.43
CA GLY A 109 0.55 30.07 -38.24
C GLY A 109 -0.57 29.38 -39.02
N GLY A 110 -1.74 29.21 -38.39
CA GLY A 110 -2.91 28.53 -38.97
C GLY A 110 -3.60 29.28 -40.10
N VAL A 111 -3.27 30.55 -40.33
CA VAL A 111 -3.61 31.28 -41.58
C VAL A 111 -2.70 30.86 -42.73
N LYS A 112 -1.39 30.69 -42.50
CA LYS A 112 -0.41 30.29 -43.52
C LYS A 112 -0.43 28.78 -43.81
N ALA A 113 -0.64 27.96 -42.79
CA ALA A 113 -0.63 26.50 -42.87
C ALA A 113 -1.85 25.89 -42.14
N PRO A 114 -3.03 25.80 -42.79
CA PRO A 114 -4.27 25.34 -42.13
C PRO A 114 -4.18 23.96 -41.46
N ARG A 115 -3.26 23.09 -41.90
CA ARG A 115 -3.00 21.75 -41.34
C ARG A 115 -2.63 21.75 -39.85
N ILE A 116 -2.00 22.83 -39.35
CA ILE A 116 -1.44 22.85 -37.98
C ILE A 116 -2.53 22.95 -36.90
N ARG A 117 -3.74 23.41 -37.28
CA ARG A 117 -4.80 23.83 -36.36
C ARG A 117 -5.29 22.72 -35.43
N THR A 118 -5.33 21.47 -35.88
CA THR A 118 -5.87 20.35 -35.10
C THR A 118 -4.80 19.64 -34.27
N LYS A 119 -3.55 19.57 -34.77
CA LYS A 119 -2.46 18.84 -34.08
C LYS A 119 -1.89 19.60 -32.89
N ASN A 120 -1.73 20.92 -33.02
CA ASN A 120 -1.10 21.74 -31.98
C ASN A 120 -2.08 22.17 -30.86
N LEU A 121 -3.33 21.71 -30.88
CA LEU A 121 -4.25 21.86 -29.72
C LEU A 121 -3.74 21.12 -28.48
N ILE A 122 -2.90 20.09 -28.66
CA ILE A 122 -2.25 19.35 -27.57
C ILE A 122 -1.45 20.30 -26.66
N SER A 123 -0.78 21.30 -27.24
CA SER A 123 -0.02 22.32 -26.50
C SER A 123 -0.90 23.20 -25.61
N ILE A 124 -2.11 23.53 -26.06
CA ILE A 124 -3.12 24.25 -25.24
C ILE A 124 -3.60 23.36 -24.09
N ILE A 125 -3.84 22.07 -24.34
CA ILE A 125 -4.25 21.10 -23.31
C ILE A 125 -3.16 20.95 -22.22
N PHE A 126 -1.88 20.93 -22.59
CA PHE A 126 -0.79 20.92 -21.61
C PHE A 126 -0.73 22.21 -20.76
N CYS A 127 -1.08 23.37 -21.32
CA CYS A 127 -1.26 24.58 -20.52
C CYS A 127 -2.44 24.49 -19.54
N GLU A 128 -3.56 23.87 -19.91
CA GLU A 128 -4.73 23.69 -19.03
C GLU A 128 -4.46 22.77 -17.83
N VAL A 129 -3.69 21.68 -18.03
CA VAL A 129 -3.29 20.74 -16.97
C VAL A 129 -2.61 21.45 -15.78
N VAL A 130 -1.87 22.52 -16.04
CA VAL A 130 -1.22 23.35 -15.01
C VAL A 130 -2.23 24.05 -14.09
N ALA A 131 -3.36 24.51 -14.62
CA ALA A 131 -4.44 25.05 -13.79
C ALA A 131 -5.14 23.94 -12.97
N ILE A 132 -5.35 22.77 -13.57
CA ILE A 132 -5.96 21.61 -12.89
C ILE A 132 -5.12 21.18 -11.66
N TYR A 133 -3.79 21.16 -11.77
CA TYR A 133 -2.90 20.93 -10.63
C TYR A 133 -3.11 21.95 -9.50
N GLY A 134 -3.22 23.24 -9.82
CA GLY A 134 -3.51 24.28 -8.83
C GLY A 134 -4.86 24.11 -8.12
N VAL A 135 -5.90 23.72 -8.85
CA VAL A 135 -7.25 23.49 -8.31
C VAL A 135 -7.28 22.24 -7.42
N ILE A 136 -6.71 21.11 -7.86
CA ILE A 136 -6.66 19.88 -7.06
C ILE A 136 -5.91 20.11 -5.74
N MET A 137 -4.76 20.79 -5.80
CA MET A 137 -3.97 21.12 -4.60
C MET A 137 -4.71 22.07 -3.67
N ALA A 138 -5.42 23.07 -4.20
CA ALA A 138 -6.25 23.97 -3.41
C ALA A 138 -7.41 23.24 -2.68
N ILE A 139 -8.01 22.22 -3.29
CA ILE A 139 -9.03 21.37 -2.63
C ILE A 139 -8.40 20.55 -1.48
N ILE A 140 -7.22 19.95 -1.71
CA ILE A 140 -6.45 19.18 -0.70
C ILE A 140 -5.96 20.06 0.45
N PHE A 141 -5.71 21.35 0.19
CA PHE A 141 -5.35 22.34 1.20
C PHE A 141 -6.59 22.86 1.93
N SER A 142 -7.71 23.06 1.24
CA SER A 142 -8.99 23.45 1.84
C SER A 142 -9.55 22.38 2.78
N SER A 143 -9.28 21.09 2.56
CA SER A 143 -9.71 20.02 3.47
C SER A 143 -8.96 20.00 4.82
N LYS A 144 -8.00 20.91 5.03
CA LYS A 144 -7.35 21.16 6.34
C LYS A 144 -8.01 22.29 7.13
N LEU A 145 -8.88 23.08 6.50
CA LEU A 145 -9.58 24.22 7.11
C LEU A 145 -10.95 23.79 7.66
N ASN A 146 -10.97 23.42 8.94
CA ASN A 146 -12.21 23.30 9.70
C ASN A 146 -12.68 24.69 10.16
N GLN A 147 -13.99 24.90 10.28
CA GLN A 147 -14.53 26.07 10.96
C GLN A 147 -14.25 25.97 12.47
N LEU A 148 -13.91 27.10 13.09
CA LEU A 148 -13.68 27.25 14.52
C LEU A 148 -14.56 28.41 15.02
N ASP A 149 -15.40 28.17 16.02
CA ASP A 149 -16.37 29.15 16.54
C ASP A 149 -15.75 30.18 17.52
N ASP A 150 -14.48 30.01 17.88
CA ASP A 150 -13.81 30.72 18.97
C ASP A 150 -12.45 31.27 18.52
N ILE A 151 -12.27 32.58 18.70
CA ILE A 151 -11.17 33.39 18.13
C ILE A 151 -9.81 33.01 18.72
N GLU A 152 -9.74 32.67 20.02
CA GLU A 152 -8.47 32.31 20.66
C GLU A 152 -7.90 30.99 20.12
N GLN A 153 -8.76 30.05 19.72
CA GLN A 153 -8.36 28.73 19.24
C GLN A 153 -7.62 28.81 17.88
N ILE A 154 -7.89 29.86 17.10
CA ILE A 154 -7.24 30.14 15.81
C ILE A 154 -5.73 30.36 15.99
N TYR A 155 -5.31 30.94 17.12
CA TYR A 155 -3.92 31.28 17.43
C TYR A 155 -3.17 30.19 18.22
N SER A 156 -3.67 28.95 18.25
CA SER A 156 -2.91 27.83 18.83
C SER A 156 -1.61 27.57 18.03
N ALA A 157 -0.53 27.15 18.69
CA ALA A 157 0.76 26.89 18.02
C ALA A 157 0.67 25.85 16.88
N SER A 158 -0.28 24.90 16.96
CA SER A 158 -0.57 23.93 15.91
C SER A 158 -1.26 24.58 14.71
N ASN A 159 -2.21 25.48 14.97
CA ASN A 159 -2.96 26.20 13.93
C ASN A 159 -2.09 27.28 13.27
N ILE A 160 -1.19 27.94 14.02
CA ILE A 160 -0.13 28.81 13.49
C ILE A 160 0.80 28.05 12.53
N PHE A 161 1.36 26.90 12.96
CA PHE A 161 2.22 26.09 12.10
C PHE A 161 1.50 25.62 10.83
N THR A 162 0.25 25.17 10.96
CA THR A 162 -0.60 24.75 9.82
C THR A 162 -0.90 25.91 8.88
N GLY A 163 -1.16 27.10 9.42
CA GLY A 163 -1.33 28.35 8.67
C GLY A 163 -0.13 28.67 7.78
N TYR A 164 1.08 28.70 8.35
CA TYR A 164 2.30 28.93 7.59
C TYR A 164 2.64 27.79 6.62
N ALA A 165 2.40 26.53 7.01
CA ALA A 165 2.66 25.37 6.15
C ALA A 165 1.77 25.41 4.88
N LEU A 166 0.48 25.71 5.02
CA LEU A 166 -0.45 25.86 3.91
C LEU A 166 -0.15 27.13 3.07
N PHE A 167 0.26 28.23 3.72
CA PHE A 167 0.72 29.43 3.00
C PHE A 167 1.88 29.12 2.06
N TRP A 168 2.97 28.56 2.59
CA TRP A 168 4.18 28.28 1.81
C TRP A 168 3.96 27.14 0.81
N ALA A 169 3.22 26.08 1.15
CA ALA A 169 2.86 25.02 0.20
C ALA A 169 2.05 25.57 -0.98
N GLY A 170 1.07 26.45 -0.71
CA GLY A 170 0.27 27.12 -1.74
C GLY A 170 1.07 28.05 -2.63
N LEU A 171 1.96 28.84 -2.05
CA LEU A 171 2.87 29.71 -2.80
C LEU A 171 3.87 28.90 -3.66
N THR A 172 4.43 27.80 -3.14
CA THR A 172 5.34 26.91 -3.89
C THR A 172 4.63 26.26 -5.08
N VAL A 173 3.46 25.64 -4.88
CA VAL A 173 2.69 25.05 -5.98
C VAL A 173 2.32 26.11 -7.02
N GLY A 174 1.79 27.26 -6.55
CA GLY A 174 1.38 28.36 -7.42
C GLY A 174 2.54 28.93 -8.26
N MET A 175 3.71 29.18 -7.66
CA MET A 175 4.88 29.70 -8.37
C MET A 175 5.49 28.69 -9.34
N CYS A 176 5.57 27.40 -8.96
CA CYS A 176 6.02 26.34 -9.87
C CYS A 176 5.07 26.21 -11.08
N ASN A 177 3.76 26.26 -10.85
CA ASN A 177 2.76 26.23 -11.91
C ASN A 177 2.77 27.49 -12.78
N LEU A 178 2.98 28.68 -12.22
CA LEU A 178 3.15 29.92 -12.97
C LEU A 178 4.31 29.81 -13.97
N ILE A 179 5.48 29.38 -13.50
CA ILE A 179 6.68 29.20 -14.33
C ILE A 179 6.49 28.07 -15.34
N CYS A 180 5.85 26.96 -14.94
CA CYS A 180 5.52 25.83 -15.81
C CYS A 180 4.63 26.26 -16.99
N GLY A 181 3.52 26.97 -16.73
CA GLY A 181 2.60 27.43 -17.77
C GLY A 181 3.24 28.38 -18.77
N VAL A 182 4.12 29.28 -18.32
CA VAL A 182 4.93 30.14 -19.20
C VAL A 182 5.92 29.31 -20.05
N CYS A 183 6.58 28.32 -19.46
CA CYS A 183 7.54 27.46 -20.15
C CYS A 183 6.86 26.57 -21.22
N VAL A 184 5.75 25.92 -20.87
CA VAL A 184 4.91 25.15 -21.81
C VAL A 184 4.42 26.07 -22.93
N GLY A 185 3.92 27.27 -22.63
CA GLY A 185 3.45 28.22 -23.64
C GLY A 185 4.50 28.66 -24.66
N ILE A 186 5.74 28.90 -24.22
CA ILE A 186 6.86 29.22 -25.10
C ILE A 186 7.22 28.02 -26.00
N ASN A 187 7.16 26.79 -25.46
CA ASN A 187 7.44 25.57 -26.21
C ASN A 187 6.32 25.23 -27.21
N GLY A 188 5.05 25.34 -26.82
CA GLY A 188 3.88 25.14 -27.69
C GLY A 188 3.78 26.19 -28.81
N SER A 189 4.06 27.46 -28.50
CA SER A 189 4.25 28.52 -29.48
C SER A 189 5.35 28.18 -30.50
N SER A 190 6.49 27.66 -30.02
CA SER A 190 7.59 27.20 -30.86
C SER A 190 7.24 25.97 -31.70
N ALA A 191 6.46 25.03 -31.14
CA ALA A 191 5.96 23.84 -31.85
C ALA A 191 5.04 24.22 -33.01
N ALA A 192 4.08 25.11 -32.78
CA ALA A 192 3.15 25.59 -33.81
C ALA A 192 3.86 26.32 -34.96
N LEU A 193 4.88 27.13 -34.66
CA LEU A 193 5.70 27.81 -35.66
C LEU A 193 6.63 26.83 -36.43
N ALA A 194 7.13 25.78 -35.77
CA ALA A 194 7.95 24.77 -36.40
C ALA A 194 7.15 23.82 -37.32
N ASP A 195 5.98 23.31 -36.90
CA ASP A 195 5.08 22.47 -37.73
C ASP A 195 4.51 23.24 -38.95
N ALA A 196 4.36 24.57 -38.81
CA ALA A 196 4.05 25.45 -39.93
C ALA A 196 5.18 25.48 -40.99
N ALA A 197 6.45 25.33 -40.59
CA ALA A 197 7.61 25.28 -41.48
C ALA A 197 7.92 23.86 -41.97
N ASP A 198 8.12 22.89 -41.07
CA ASP A 198 8.42 21.49 -41.33
C ASP A 198 7.65 20.55 -40.38
N PRO A 199 6.66 19.77 -40.88
CA PRO A 199 5.91 18.81 -40.09
C PRO A 199 6.74 17.69 -39.45
N ALA A 200 7.95 17.41 -39.95
CA ALA A 200 8.83 16.39 -39.38
C ALA A 200 9.41 16.79 -38.00
N LEU A 201 9.32 18.07 -37.62
CA LEU A 201 9.79 18.58 -36.33
C LEU A 201 8.75 18.46 -35.20
N PHE A 202 7.45 18.32 -35.53
CA PHE A 202 6.35 18.32 -34.56
C PHE A 202 6.59 17.34 -33.38
N VAL A 203 6.89 16.07 -33.68
CA VAL A 203 7.10 15.02 -32.66
C VAL A 203 8.32 15.32 -31.76
N LYS A 204 9.37 15.92 -32.32
CA LYS A 204 10.60 16.24 -31.59
C LYS A 204 10.36 17.38 -30.59
N ILE A 205 9.57 18.39 -30.96
CA ILE A 205 9.28 19.53 -30.09
C ILE A 205 8.18 19.20 -29.08
N LEU A 206 7.17 18.39 -29.46
CA LEU A 206 6.19 17.83 -28.53
C LEU A 206 6.85 17.05 -27.38
N THR A 207 7.98 16.39 -27.64
CA THR A 207 8.78 15.72 -26.59
C THR A 207 9.36 16.73 -25.59
N ILE A 208 9.83 17.88 -26.05
CA ILE A 208 10.36 18.98 -25.20
C ILE A 208 9.22 19.63 -24.39
N GLU A 209 8.03 19.76 -24.99
CA GLU A 209 6.84 20.29 -24.33
C GLU A 209 6.39 19.42 -23.14
N ILE A 210 6.41 18.08 -23.30
CA ILE A 210 6.15 17.14 -22.21
C ILE A 210 7.13 17.34 -21.04
N PHE A 211 8.42 17.54 -21.32
CA PHE A 211 9.42 17.81 -20.27
C PHE A 211 9.20 19.16 -19.55
N ALA A 212 8.68 20.19 -20.25
CA ALA A 212 8.29 21.45 -19.60
C ALA A 212 7.09 21.27 -18.66
N ALA A 213 6.09 20.48 -19.05
CA ALA A 213 4.91 20.22 -18.22
C ALA A 213 5.22 19.49 -16.90
N ILE A 214 6.32 18.71 -16.85
CA ILE A 214 6.79 18.02 -15.63
C ILE A 214 7.23 19.00 -14.54
N LEU A 215 7.61 20.25 -14.88
CA LEU A 215 8.07 21.24 -13.89
C LEU A 215 7.01 21.59 -12.82
N GLY A 216 5.72 21.64 -13.21
CA GLY A 216 4.61 21.85 -12.27
C GLY A 216 4.41 20.67 -11.30
N LEU A 217 4.70 19.44 -11.75
CA LEU A 217 4.56 18.23 -10.96
C LEU A 217 5.57 18.16 -9.80
N PHE A 218 6.76 18.75 -9.95
CA PHE A 218 7.68 18.91 -8.81
C PHE A 218 7.12 19.85 -7.74
N GLY A 219 6.51 20.98 -8.14
CA GLY A 219 5.82 21.89 -7.23
C GLY A 219 4.69 21.20 -6.47
N LEU A 220 3.88 20.40 -7.17
CA LEU A 220 2.81 19.59 -6.60
C LEU A 220 3.33 18.60 -5.54
N ILE A 221 4.41 17.86 -5.82
CA ILE A 221 5.01 16.92 -4.88
C ILE A 221 5.50 17.62 -3.61
N ILE A 222 6.20 18.75 -3.74
CA ILE A 222 6.68 19.52 -2.58
C ILE A 222 5.52 20.09 -1.77
N GLY A 223 4.48 20.62 -2.42
CA GLY A 223 3.27 21.10 -1.76
C GLY A 223 2.54 20.01 -0.96
N LEU A 224 2.43 18.79 -1.50
CA LEU A 224 1.88 17.64 -0.78
C LEU A 224 2.76 17.24 0.41
N LEU A 225 4.08 17.20 0.26
CA LEU A 225 4.99 16.88 1.37
C LEU A 225 4.90 17.91 2.50
N MET A 226 4.83 19.21 2.17
CA MET A 226 4.66 20.28 3.17
C MET A 226 3.31 20.16 3.91
N GLN A 227 2.21 19.94 3.20
CA GLN A 227 0.88 19.73 3.82
C GLN A 227 0.79 18.42 4.61
N SER A 228 1.50 17.36 4.21
CA SER A 228 1.48 16.06 4.91
C SER A 228 2.08 16.09 6.31
N ASN A 229 2.92 17.10 6.60
CA ASN A 229 3.49 17.35 7.93
C ASN A 229 2.62 18.31 8.77
N ALA A 230 1.60 18.93 8.18
CA ALA A 230 0.67 19.82 8.86
C ALA A 230 -0.56 19.06 9.39
N LYS A 231 -0.97 19.41 10.61
CA LYS A 231 -2.23 18.93 11.20
C LYS A 231 -3.43 19.61 10.53
N ASP A 232 -4.62 19.20 10.92
CA ASP A 232 -5.85 19.88 10.55
C ASP A 232 -6.06 21.05 11.53
N PHE A 233 -6.87 22.06 11.18
CA PHE A 233 -7.26 23.08 12.17
C PHE A 233 -8.14 22.41 13.25
N GLU A 234 -7.59 22.26 14.46
CA GLU A 234 -8.25 21.58 15.59
C GLU A 234 -8.95 22.63 16.50
N SER A 235 -10.19 22.35 16.93
CA SER A 235 -10.85 23.08 18.02
C SER A 235 -10.38 22.56 19.37
N SER A 236 -9.92 23.45 20.23
CA SER A 236 -9.34 23.10 21.53
C SER A 236 -10.42 22.90 22.59
N SER A 237 -11.07 21.73 22.57
CA SER A 237 -11.86 21.21 23.70
C SER A 237 -10.98 20.78 24.89
N ASN A 238 -10.04 21.64 25.29
CA ASN A 238 -9.21 21.51 26.49
C ASN A 238 -8.64 22.88 26.91
N SER A 239 -9.24 23.47 27.96
CA SER A 239 -8.88 24.79 28.48
C SER A 239 -7.51 24.80 29.17
N ARG A 240 -6.43 25.22 28.48
CA ARG A 240 -5.11 25.43 29.11
C ARG A 240 -4.11 26.36 28.38
N LEU A 241 -4.58 27.27 27.52
CA LEU A 241 -3.73 28.22 26.79
C LEU A 241 -3.54 29.59 27.47
N TYR A 242 -4.39 29.95 28.45
CA TYR A 242 -4.15 31.09 29.36
C TYR A 242 -3.02 30.82 30.36
N LYS A 243 -1.75 30.91 29.93
CA LYS A 243 -0.56 31.33 30.71
C LYS A 243 0.73 31.29 29.87
N LEU A 244 0.81 32.16 28.85
CA LEU A 244 2.08 32.51 28.21
C LEU A 244 2.42 34.02 28.25
N CYS A 245 1.59 34.83 28.92
CA CYS A 245 1.84 36.27 29.12
C CYS A 245 2.51 36.61 30.46
N GLU A 246 2.57 35.68 31.43
CA GLU A 246 3.24 35.88 32.73
C GLU A 246 4.68 35.35 32.71
N PHE A 247 5.54 35.91 31.86
CA PHE A 247 7.00 35.76 32.01
C PHE A 247 7.79 37.08 31.89
N VAL A 248 7.11 38.22 32.04
CA VAL A 248 7.72 39.50 32.47
C VAL A 248 6.92 39.97 33.69
N GLY A 249 7.42 39.67 34.89
CA GLY A 249 6.67 39.85 36.12
C GLY A 249 6.50 41.31 36.55
N VAL A 250 5.29 41.86 36.41
CA VAL A 250 4.84 43.08 37.08
C VAL A 250 3.48 42.82 37.71
N SER A 251 3.40 42.92 39.04
CA SER A 251 2.20 42.63 39.81
C SER A 251 1.44 43.92 40.18
N GLY A 252 0.21 44.09 39.69
CA GLY A 252 -0.69 45.19 40.01
C GLY A 252 -2.16 44.82 39.75
N PRO A 253 -3.14 45.43 40.45
CA PRO A 253 -4.50 44.89 40.53
C PRO A 253 -5.48 45.40 39.46
N CYS A 254 -6.50 44.58 39.21
CA CYS A 254 -7.89 44.88 38.82
C CYS A 254 -8.21 46.02 37.83
N VAL A 255 -8.81 45.62 36.71
CA VAL A 255 -10.01 46.20 36.06
C VAL A 255 -10.28 47.69 36.31
N ASP A 256 -10.11 48.52 35.27
CA ASP A 256 -11.25 49.30 34.75
C ASP A 256 -11.02 49.82 33.31
N HIS A 257 -11.99 50.58 32.80
CA HIS A 257 -12.12 51.11 31.44
C HIS A 257 -11.12 52.25 31.03
N ASP A 258 -11.10 52.51 29.71
CA ASP A 258 -10.76 53.78 29.01
C ASP A 258 -9.31 54.29 28.81
N TYR A 259 -8.96 54.39 27.51
CA TYR A 259 -8.33 55.51 26.78
C TYR A 259 -7.05 56.26 27.29
N TYR A 260 -5.99 56.08 26.49
CA TYR A 260 -5.02 57.11 26.01
C TYR A 260 -3.86 57.67 26.88
N ASN A 261 -2.78 57.97 26.13
CA ASN A 261 -1.71 58.98 26.32
C ASN A 261 -0.38 58.68 27.07
N HIS A 262 0.69 59.13 26.40
CA HIS A 262 2.01 59.61 26.86
C HIS A 262 3.11 58.69 27.45
N SER A 263 3.93 58.17 26.53
CA SER A 263 5.35 58.56 26.31
C SER A 263 6.50 58.20 27.31
N PHE A 264 7.70 58.02 26.71
CA PHE A 264 9.06 58.20 27.27
C PHE A 264 9.66 57.18 28.29
N ARG A 265 10.41 56.17 27.79
CA ARG A 265 11.90 56.23 27.62
C ARG A 265 12.54 54.89 27.18
N ALA A 266 13.75 54.99 26.63
CA ALA A 266 14.65 53.91 26.18
C ALA A 266 16.13 54.34 26.40
N PRO A 267 17.19 53.53 26.11
CA PRO A 267 17.24 52.13 25.68
C PRO A 267 17.80 51.23 26.82
N PRO A 268 18.99 50.54 26.85
CA PRO A 268 20.18 50.52 25.98
C PRO A 268 20.58 49.17 25.33
N ARG A 269 20.97 49.24 24.05
CA ARG A 269 21.91 48.38 23.27
C ARG A 269 22.55 47.14 23.96
N CYS A 270 22.20 45.93 23.49
CA CYS A 270 23.15 44.77 23.50
C CYS A 270 22.93 43.68 22.43
N PHE A 271 21.85 43.71 21.63
CA PHE A 271 21.45 42.54 20.83
C PHE A 271 22.29 42.27 19.55
N ILE A 272 22.97 43.27 18.99
CA ILE A 272 23.69 43.15 17.69
C ILE A 272 25.16 42.75 17.89
N LYS A 273 25.40 41.71 18.69
CA LYS A 273 26.74 41.09 18.83
C LYS A 273 26.74 39.57 19.06
N ALA A 274 25.58 38.95 19.32
CA ALA A 274 25.48 37.51 19.60
C ALA A 274 25.53 36.62 18.33
N LEU A 275 25.09 37.12 17.17
CA LEU A 275 24.78 36.29 16.00
C LEU A 275 26.00 35.82 15.16
N LEU A 276 27.23 36.17 15.56
CA LEU A 276 28.45 35.87 14.78
C LEU A 276 29.64 35.38 15.64
N THR A 277 29.43 34.98 16.90
CA THR A 277 30.53 34.42 17.72
C THR A 277 30.04 33.37 18.73
N THR A 278 29.61 32.22 18.23
CA THR A 278 29.80 30.90 18.88
C THR A 278 29.41 29.75 17.95
N MET A 279 30.35 29.32 17.10
CA MET A 279 30.58 27.88 17.00
C MET A 279 31.33 27.49 18.28
N GLY A 280 30.66 26.78 19.17
CA GLY A 280 31.16 26.37 20.46
C GLY A 280 30.04 25.66 21.22
N GLU A 281 30.18 24.36 21.43
CA GLU A 281 29.12 23.52 21.99
C GLU A 281 28.89 23.84 23.47
N SER A 282 27.64 24.13 23.84
CA SER A 282 27.20 24.14 25.23
C SER A 282 26.00 23.19 25.40
N VAL A 283 26.28 22.04 26.01
CA VAL A 283 25.24 21.04 26.32
C VAL A 283 24.47 21.50 27.55
N THR A 284 23.16 21.73 27.39
CA THR A 284 22.27 22.01 28.52
C THR A 284 22.05 20.75 29.35
N ARG A 285 22.29 20.85 30.66
CA ARG A 285 22.10 19.72 31.60
C ARG A 285 20.64 19.51 31.96
N LEU A 286 20.28 18.26 32.21
CA LEU A 286 18.96 17.85 32.68
C LEU A 286 18.85 18.04 34.20
N LYS A 287 17.80 18.74 34.64
CA LYS A 287 17.55 19.00 36.07
C LYS A 287 16.84 17.82 36.73
N ALA A 288 17.37 17.35 37.85
CA ALA A 288 16.79 16.30 38.68
C ALA A 288 16.49 16.81 40.10
N ALA A 289 15.39 16.32 40.70
CA ALA A 289 15.04 16.55 42.10
C ALA A 289 14.90 15.23 42.88
N ILE A 290 15.26 15.25 44.18
CA ILE A 290 15.21 14.06 45.05
C ILE A 290 14.30 14.31 46.26
N LEU A 291 13.24 13.52 46.39
CA LEU A 291 12.31 13.52 47.52
C LEU A 291 12.57 12.32 48.44
N VAL A 292 12.91 12.55 49.71
CA VAL A 292 12.95 11.48 50.71
C VAL A 292 11.60 11.42 51.43
N VAL A 293 11.02 10.22 51.50
CA VAL A 293 9.76 9.94 52.20
C VAL A 293 10.09 9.10 53.43
N SER A 294 10.07 9.72 54.61
CA SER A 294 10.38 9.07 55.89
C SER A 294 10.01 9.94 57.08
N ASP A 295 9.11 9.44 57.93
CA ASP A 295 8.76 9.97 59.25
C ASP A 295 9.95 10.19 60.19
N THR A 296 11.08 9.52 59.95
CA THR A 296 12.30 9.63 60.76
C THR A 296 13.19 10.74 60.22
N ALA A 297 13.47 10.75 58.91
CA ALA A 297 14.27 11.80 58.27
C ALA A 297 13.57 13.17 58.32
N PHE A 298 12.23 13.20 58.31
CA PHE A 298 11.45 14.43 58.48
C PHE A 298 11.56 15.05 59.88
N LYS A 299 11.86 14.24 60.92
CA LYS A 299 12.06 14.71 62.30
C LYS A 299 13.52 15.03 62.60
N ASP A 300 14.44 14.28 62.00
CA ASP A 300 15.88 14.50 62.08
C ASP A 300 16.53 14.22 60.73
N ALA A 301 16.81 15.29 59.99
CA ALA A 301 17.43 15.22 58.66
C ALA A 301 18.84 14.60 58.67
N SER A 302 19.52 14.52 59.83
CA SER A 302 20.82 13.83 59.93
C SER A 302 20.71 12.30 59.83
N THR A 303 19.49 11.76 59.94
CA THR A 303 19.22 10.33 59.73
C THR A 303 19.11 9.94 58.26
N ASP A 304 18.95 10.89 57.33
CA ASP A 304 18.89 10.55 55.90
C ASP A 304 20.23 10.03 55.36
N LYS A 305 20.12 9.02 54.50
CA LYS A 305 21.22 8.44 53.73
C LYS A 305 20.85 8.26 52.25
N CYS A 306 19.60 8.55 51.84
CA CYS A 306 19.17 8.51 50.45
C CYS A 306 19.81 9.64 49.63
N ILE A 307 19.71 10.90 50.05
CA ILE A 307 20.20 12.07 49.29
C ILE A 307 21.69 11.99 48.95
N PRO A 308 22.62 11.76 49.92
CA PRO A 308 24.05 11.68 49.58
C PRO A 308 24.37 10.47 48.70
N THR A 309 23.66 9.35 48.88
CA THR A 309 23.84 8.15 48.06
C THR A 309 23.37 8.36 46.62
N LEU A 310 22.20 8.97 46.43
CA LEU A 310 21.61 9.21 45.11
C LEU A 310 22.35 10.33 44.35
N LYS A 311 22.80 11.39 45.04
CA LYS A 311 23.71 12.39 44.42
C LYS A 311 24.98 11.73 43.89
N ALA A 312 25.62 10.89 44.69
CA ALA A 312 26.79 10.13 44.23
C ALA A 312 26.49 9.20 43.04
N VAL A 313 25.26 8.72 42.83
CA VAL A 313 24.90 7.98 41.60
C VAL A 313 24.80 8.90 40.39
N PHE A 314 24.16 10.07 40.51
CA PHE A 314 24.15 11.08 39.44
C PHE A 314 25.57 11.56 39.09
N ASP A 315 26.43 11.78 40.09
CA ASP A 315 27.81 12.24 39.88
C ASP A 315 28.69 11.18 39.19
N ASN A 316 28.56 9.89 39.54
CA ASN A 316 29.41 8.81 39.01
C ASN A 316 28.89 8.16 37.71
N LEU A 317 27.58 8.20 37.44
CA LEU A 317 26.94 7.47 36.33
C LEU A 317 26.08 8.36 35.42
N GLY A 318 26.00 9.66 35.69
CA GLY A 318 25.23 10.63 34.90
C GLY A 318 26.02 11.32 33.78
N ASP A 319 27.28 10.94 33.52
CA ASP A 319 28.14 11.43 32.42
C ASP A 319 28.14 12.96 32.20
N SER A 320 28.09 13.74 33.30
CA SER A 320 27.94 15.21 33.29
C SER A 320 26.68 15.76 32.60
N GLN A 321 25.71 14.92 32.27
CA GLN A 321 24.43 15.29 31.66
C GLN A 321 23.39 15.78 32.69
N TRP A 322 23.55 15.43 33.96
CA TRP A 322 22.58 15.70 35.03
C TRP A 322 23.03 16.79 35.99
N GLU A 323 22.06 17.50 36.56
CA GLU A 323 22.24 18.46 37.65
C GLU A 323 21.16 18.24 38.72
N VAL A 324 21.55 17.88 39.94
CA VAL A 324 20.61 17.65 41.06
C VAL A 324 20.33 18.96 41.78
N THR A 325 19.43 19.78 41.22
CA THR A 325 19.21 21.16 41.66
C THR A 325 18.48 21.28 43.00
N GLU A 326 17.58 20.35 43.35
CA GLU A 326 16.76 20.45 44.57
C GLU A 326 16.57 19.10 45.28
N THR A 327 16.49 19.15 46.62
CA THR A 327 16.26 17.98 47.47
C THR A 327 15.37 18.34 48.65
N SER A 328 14.34 17.52 48.93
CA SER A 328 13.45 17.73 50.07
C SER A 328 13.14 16.42 50.82
N ILE A 329 12.65 16.55 52.06
CA ILE A 329 12.28 15.43 52.93
C ILE A 329 10.85 15.66 53.41
N VAL A 330 10.01 14.62 53.39
CA VAL A 330 8.61 14.64 53.85
C VAL A 330 8.31 13.44 54.74
N SER A 331 7.29 13.58 55.59
CA SER A 331 6.68 12.47 56.33
C SER A 331 6.00 11.46 55.39
N ASP A 332 5.66 10.28 55.91
CA ASP A 332 4.93 9.22 55.19
C ASP A 332 3.43 9.56 55.04
N ASP A 333 3.12 10.71 54.43
CA ASP A 333 1.76 11.22 54.18
C ASP A 333 1.52 11.49 52.68
N ILE A 334 0.34 11.10 52.20
CA ILE A 334 -0.06 11.23 50.80
C ILE A 334 -0.11 12.69 50.35
N GLN A 335 -0.64 13.61 51.17
CA GLN A 335 -0.77 15.01 50.77
C GLN A 335 0.60 15.71 50.74
N ALA A 336 1.48 15.40 51.69
CA ALA A 336 2.86 15.90 51.71
C ALA A 336 3.66 15.44 50.48
N ILE A 337 3.63 14.14 50.15
CA ILE A 337 4.30 13.58 48.97
C ILE A 337 3.75 14.22 47.68
N GLN A 338 2.42 14.27 47.53
CA GLN A 338 1.78 14.85 46.35
C GLN A 338 2.09 16.34 46.21
N LYS A 339 2.08 17.10 47.31
CA LYS A 339 2.39 18.54 47.30
C LYS A 339 3.81 18.83 46.81
N SER A 340 4.81 18.05 47.24
CA SER A 340 6.19 18.21 46.77
C SER A 340 6.34 17.85 45.29
N ILE A 341 5.76 16.72 44.84
CA ILE A 341 5.88 16.28 43.44
C ILE A 341 5.14 17.24 42.50
N CYS A 342 3.92 17.66 42.83
CA CYS A 342 3.21 18.72 42.10
C CYS A 342 4.02 20.03 42.13
N GLY A 343 4.56 20.41 43.29
CA GLY A 343 5.39 21.61 43.47
C GLY A 343 6.63 21.68 42.57
N TRP A 344 7.19 20.55 42.13
CA TRP A 344 8.32 20.49 41.18
C TRP A 344 7.90 20.29 39.71
N THR A 345 6.72 19.73 39.46
CA THR A 345 6.26 19.35 38.11
C THR A 345 5.16 20.25 37.55
N ASP A 346 4.68 21.22 38.33
CA ASP A 346 3.71 22.25 37.92
C ASP A 346 4.36 23.63 37.65
N GLN A 347 5.68 23.77 37.86
CA GLN A 347 6.42 25.00 37.57
C GLN A 347 6.60 25.24 36.06
N HIS A 348 6.84 26.49 35.66
CA HIS A 348 7.12 26.85 34.28
C HIS A 348 8.44 26.24 33.76
N GLU A 349 9.46 26.17 34.64
CA GLU A 349 10.72 25.47 34.38
C GLU A 349 10.79 24.15 35.18
N ALA A 350 9.78 23.28 34.97
CA ALA A 350 9.67 22.00 35.65
C ALA A 350 10.90 21.08 35.45
N PHE A 351 11.23 20.31 36.49
CA PHE A 351 12.33 19.34 36.48
C PHE A 351 12.15 18.28 35.38
N ASN A 352 13.26 17.77 34.83
CA ASN A 352 13.23 16.68 33.84
C ASN A 352 12.94 15.33 34.51
N LEU A 353 13.47 15.13 35.73
CA LEU A 353 13.34 13.91 36.53
C LEU A 353 13.05 14.23 38.00
N VAL A 354 12.08 13.54 38.59
CA VAL A 354 11.83 13.51 40.04
C VAL A 354 12.02 12.08 40.54
N VAL A 355 12.91 11.91 41.50
CA VAL A 355 13.22 10.61 42.13
C VAL A 355 12.74 10.64 43.58
N THR A 356 11.94 9.66 44.00
CA THR A 356 11.57 9.48 45.41
C THR A 356 12.33 8.32 46.05
N CYS A 357 12.66 8.43 47.34
CA CYS A 357 13.31 7.39 48.14
C CYS A 357 12.51 7.16 49.42
N GLY A 358 11.90 5.98 49.58
CA GLY A 358 11.10 5.63 50.76
C GLY A 358 9.60 5.48 50.53
N GLY A 359 8.91 4.94 51.53
CA GLY A 359 7.47 4.67 51.52
C GLY A 359 6.96 3.68 50.47
N THR A 360 7.84 2.83 49.89
CA THR A 360 7.53 1.93 48.75
C THR A 360 7.41 0.45 49.11
N GLY A 361 7.47 0.07 50.38
CA GLY A 361 7.30 -1.31 50.87
C GLY A 361 5.83 -1.74 51.07
N PHE A 362 5.62 -2.69 51.99
CA PHE A 362 4.31 -3.26 52.36
C PHE A 362 3.84 -2.87 53.78
N ALA A 363 4.54 -2.00 54.50
CA ALA A 363 4.07 -1.53 55.80
C ALA A 363 2.84 -0.64 55.65
N THR A 364 2.01 -0.51 56.68
CA THR A 364 0.82 0.35 56.68
C THR A 364 1.12 1.86 56.59
N LYS A 365 2.42 2.23 56.55
CA LYS A 365 2.91 3.59 56.29
C LYS A 365 3.57 3.74 54.91
N ASP A 366 3.84 2.66 54.19
CA ASP A 366 4.44 2.73 52.86
C ASP A 366 3.39 3.21 51.84
N VAL A 367 3.17 4.53 51.76
CA VAL A 367 2.11 5.16 50.93
C VAL A 367 2.63 5.88 49.69
N THR A 368 3.93 5.79 49.36
CA THR A 368 4.50 6.42 48.16
C THR A 368 3.85 5.92 46.85
N PRO A 369 3.58 4.61 46.64
CA PRO A 369 2.91 4.12 45.43
C PRO A 369 1.48 4.68 45.31
N GLU A 370 0.74 4.70 46.42
CA GLU A 370 -0.61 5.27 46.54
C GLU A 370 -0.63 6.79 46.30
N ALA A 371 0.40 7.51 46.77
CA ALA A 371 0.53 8.94 46.57
C ALA A 371 0.92 9.31 45.13
N VAL A 372 1.83 8.54 44.52
CA VAL A 372 2.39 8.83 43.19
C VAL A 372 1.49 8.36 42.05
N THR A 373 0.86 7.18 42.16
CA THR A 373 0.03 6.60 41.08
C THR A 373 -1.03 7.56 40.52
N PRO A 374 -1.82 8.28 41.33
CA PRO A 374 -2.82 9.23 40.82
C PRO A 374 -2.25 10.48 40.14
N LEU A 375 -0.93 10.71 40.24
CA LEU A 375 -0.25 11.84 39.61
C LEU A 375 0.40 11.50 38.26
N ILE A 376 0.34 10.24 37.80
CA ILE A 376 0.98 9.80 36.57
C ILE A 376 0.00 9.87 35.39
N ASP A 377 0.28 10.71 34.40
CA ASP A 377 -0.50 10.77 33.15
C ASP A 377 -0.21 9.55 32.25
N ARG A 378 1.03 9.04 32.27
CA ARG A 378 1.51 7.94 31.41
C ARG A 378 2.46 7.02 32.17
N HIS A 379 2.01 5.82 32.53
CA HIS A 379 2.84 4.84 33.25
C HIS A 379 4.00 4.29 32.40
N ALA A 380 5.15 4.05 33.04
CA ALA A 380 6.34 3.49 32.43
C ALA A 380 6.75 2.15 33.09
N PRO A 381 5.92 1.09 32.99
CA PRO A 381 6.17 -0.19 33.67
C PRO A 381 7.46 -0.89 33.21
N GLY A 382 7.99 -0.57 32.03
CA GLY A 382 9.31 -1.06 31.59
C GLY A 382 10.45 -0.65 32.53
N LEU A 383 10.42 0.58 33.07
CA LEU A 383 11.40 1.05 34.06
C LEU A 383 11.23 0.30 35.39
N VAL A 384 9.98 0.09 35.83
CA VAL A 384 9.65 -0.71 37.02
C VAL A 384 10.20 -2.14 36.90
N HIS A 385 10.03 -2.78 35.75
CA HIS A 385 10.57 -4.12 35.51
C HIS A 385 12.10 -4.15 35.47
N GLY A 386 12.76 -3.17 34.82
CA GLY A 386 14.23 -3.09 34.79
C GLY A 386 14.85 -2.90 36.18
N MET A 387 14.28 -1.99 36.97
CA MET A 387 14.61 -1.76 38.38
C MET A 387 14.48 -3.05 39.23
N LEU A 388 13.28 -3.64 39.26
CA LEU A 388 13.00 -4.84 40.06
C LEU A 388 13.85 -6.05 39.62
N THR A 389 14.09 -6.24 38.32
CA THR A 389 14.94 -7.33 37.82
C THR A 389 16.39 -7.16 38.28
N THR A 390 16.91 -5.94 38.29
CA THR A 390 18.29 -5.66 38.68
C THR A 390 18.50 -5.87 40.19
N SER A 391 17.63 -5.33 41.05
CA SER A 391 17.75 -5.61 42.49
C SER A 391 17.39 -7.04 42.86
N TYR A 392 16.52 -7.75 42.12
CA TYR A 392 16.26 -9.17 42.36
C TYR A 392 17.52 -10.04 42.18
N ALA A 393 18.38 -9.69 41.22
CA ALA A 393 19.67 -10.36 41.03
C ALA A 393 20.66 -10.13 42.20
N VAL A 394 20.44 -9.09 43.03
CA VAL A 394 21.24 -8.81 44.24
C VAL A 394 20.58 -9.36 45.51
N THR A 395 19.25 -9.35 45.59
CA THR A 395 18.49 -9.81 46.76
C THR A 395 17.05 -10.24 46.40
N PRO A 396 16.60 -11.45 46.78
CA PRO A 396 15.21 -11.87 46.58
C PRO A 396 14.17 -10.95 47.25
N PHE A 397 14.56 -10.23 48.31
CA PHE A 397 13.72 -9.27 49.00
C PHE A 397 13.35 -8.03 48.15
N ALA A 398 14.00 -7.81 47.00
CA ALA A 398 13.62 -6.75 46.07
C ALA A 398 12.17 -6.88 45.56
N LEU A 399 11.62 -8.10 45.52
CA LEU A 399 10.21 -8.37 45.18
C LEU A 399 9.21 -7.83 46.24
N MET A 400 9.70 -7.35 47.38
CA MET A 400 8.88 -6.69 48.43
C MET A 400 8.78 -5.16 48.25
N ALA A 401 9.32 -4.60 47.16
CA ALA A 401 9.10 -3.20 46.80
C ALA A 401 7.95 -3.08 45.79
N ARG A 402 7.19 -1.97 45.86
CA ARG A 402 6.06 -1.63 44.98
C ARG A 402 6.34 -0.37 44.13
N PRO A 403 7.50 -0.26 43.43
CA PRO A 403 7.88 0.99 42.77
C PRO A 403 6.98 1.33 41.58
N VAL A 404 6.53 2.58 41.56
CA VAL A 404 5.83 3.24 40.44
C VAL A 404 6.85 4.03 39.62
N ALA A 405 6.66 4.03 38.29
CA ALA A 405 7.37 4.92 37.36
C ALA A 405 6.41 5.42 36.27
N GLY A 406 6.60 6.65 35.80
CA GLY A 406 5.81 7.22 34.71
C GLY A 406 6.02 8.71 34.52
N VAL A 407 5.40 9.28 33.48
CA VAL A 407 5.48 10.71 33.17
C VAL A 407 4.29 11.46 33.76
N ARG A 408 4.57 12.57 34.45
CA ARG A 408 3.60 13.61 34.83
C ARG A 408 3.93 14.88 34.06
N LYS A 409 2.98 15.37 33.26
CA LYS A 409 3.13 16.46 32.29
C LYS A 409 4.33 16.22 31.35
N ARG A 410 5.47 16.86 31.66
CA ARG A 410 6.75 16.79 30.93
C ARG A 410 7.89 16.16 31.75
N THR A 411 7.63 15.81 33.02
CA THR A 411 8.61 15.29 33.97
C THR A 411 8.48 13.79 34.12
N LEU A 412 9.60 13.08 34.11
CA LEU A 412 9.63 11.66 34.49
C LEU A 412 9.66 11.55 36.02
N VAL A 413 8.80 10.71 36.59
CA VAL A 413 8.72 10.42 38.03
C VAL A 413 9.11 8.96 38.26
N LEU A 414 10.03 8.74 39.19
CA LEU A 414 10.59 7.44 39.55
C LEU A 414 10.53 7.26 41.07
N THR A 415 10.10 6.11 41.56
CA THR A 415 10.03 5.82 43.01
C THR A 415 10.95 4.65 43.36
N LEU A 416 11.71 4.79 44.46
CA LEU A 416 12.78 3.86 44.84
C LEU A 416 12.57 3.29 46.26
N PRO A 417 13.18 2.12 46.59
CA PRO A 417 13.18 1.58 47.96
C PRO A 417 13.81 2.53 48.97
N GLY A 418 13.27 2.61 50.20
CA GLY A 418 13.79 3.47 51.27
C GLY A 418 15.16 3.06 51.83
N SER A 419 15.67 1.86 51.52
CA SER A 419 17.04 1.47 51.85
C SER A 419 18.03 2.14 50.90
N PRO A 420 19.06 2.88 51.36
CA PRO A 420 20.01 3.55 50.48
C PRO A 420 20.70 2.63 49.47
N LYS A 421 21.00 1.39 49.86
CA LYS A 421 21.54 0.35 48.96
C LYS A 421 20.56 0.02 47.82
N GLY A 422 19.30 -0.28 48.14
CA GLY A 422 18.27 -0.52 47.13
C GLY A 422 18.01 0.71 46.25
N ALA A 423 17.94 1.91 46.83
CA ALA A 423 17.77 3.15 46.08
C ALA A 423 18.89 3.35 45.05
N LYS A 424 20.15 3.13 45.46
CA LYS A 424 21.31 3.13 44.59
C LYS A 424 21.14 2.15 43.42
N GLU A 425 20.95 0.86 43.72
CA GLU A 425 20.84 -0.21 42.70
C GLU A 425 19.73 0.06 41.68
N ASN A 426 18.56 0.53 42.14
CA ASN A 426 17.41 0.78 41.28
C ASN A 426 17.65 2.02 40.39
N LEU A 427 18.33 3.06 40.87
CA LEU A 427 18.69 4.21 40.02
C LEU A 427 19.80 3.84 39.03
N GLU A 428 20.87 3.15 39.46
CA GLU A 428 21.97 2.72 38.60
C GLU A 428 21.49 1.83 37.44
N ALA A 429 20.47 1.00 37.68
CA ALA A 429 19.85 0.14 36.66
C ALA A 429 19.21 0.88 35.49
N VAL A 430 18.76 2.13 35.68
CA VAL A 430 17.98 2.87 34.67
C VAL A 430 18.58 4.22 34.27
N LEU A 431 19.47 4.82 35.07
CA LEU A 431 19.92 6.22 34.91
C LEU A 431 20.39 6.56 33.49
N ARG A 432 21.13 5.68 32.82
CA ARG A 432 21.62 5.88 31.44
C ARG A 432 20.52 5.94 30.37
N LEU A 433 19.34 5.36 30.65
CA LEU A 433 18.18 5.39 29.75
C LEU A 433 17.31 6.63 29.97
N LEU A 434 17.42 7.27 31.14
CA LEU A 434 16.55 8.38 31.53
C LEU A 434 16.71 9.66 30.67
N PRO A 435 17.90 10.06 30.15
CA PRO A 435 18.02 11.25 29.31
C PRO A 435 17.11 11.21 28.08
N HIS A 436 17.09 10.08 27.37
CA HIS A 436 16.23 9.87 26.21
C HIS A 436 14.74 9.88 26.60
N ALA A 437 14.40 9.23 27.72
CA ALA A 437 13.03 9.20 28.24
C ALA A 437 12.54 10.60 28.67
N CYS A 438 13.40 11.44 29.25
CA CYS A 438 13.08 12.83 29.61
C CYS A 438 12.90 13.73 28.38
N ILE A 439 13.73 13.56 27.33
CA ILE A 439 13.59 14.29 26.06
C ILE A 439 12.27 13.91 25.35
N GLN A 440 11.90 12.62 25.36
CA GLN A 440 10.60 12.17 24.87
C GLN A 440 9.43 12.69 25.74
N ALA A 441 9.57 12.69 27.07
CA ALA A 441 8.55 13.21 27.99
C ALA A 441 8.30 14.72 27.79
N ALA A 442 9.33 15.48 27.45
CA ALA A 442 9.25 16.90 27.11
C ALA A 442 8.53 17.17 25.77
N GLY A 443 8.39 16.18 24.90
CA GLY A 443 7.60 16.25 23.65
C GLY A 443 8.40 16.32 22.35
N ALA A 444 9.68 15.92 22.33
CA ALA A 444 10.47 15.85 21.11
C ALA A 444 9.96 14.77 20.12
N ASP A 445 10.15 14.98 18.81
CA ASP A 445 9.70 14.03 17.79
C ASP A 445 10.50 12.72 17.80
N SER A 446 9.78 11.63 18.04
CA SER A 446 10.26 10.25 17.89
C SER A 446 11.01 9.97 16.58
N ARG A 447 10.61 10.55 15.44
CA ARG A 447 11.21 10.24 14.14
C ARG A 447 12.61 10.83 13.98
N THR A 448 12.85 12.04 14.48
CA THR A 448 14.18 12.66 14.45
C THR A 448 15.11 12.01 15.47
N LEU A 449 14.60 11.64 16.64
CA LEU A 449 15.34 10.90 17.67
C LEU A 449 15.79 9.50 17.22
N HIS A 450 14.95 8.77 16.48
CA HIS A 450 15.27 7.42 16.00
C HIS A 450 15.94 7.37 14.60
N ALA A 451 16.27 8.53 14.00
CA ALA A 451 16.82 8.60 12.64
C ALA A 451 18.18 7.90 12.44
N GLY A 452 18.92 7.62 13.51
CA GLY A 452 20.18 6.86 13.49
C GLY A 452 20.05 5.37 13.80
N GLY A 453 18.83 4.84 13.92
CA GLY A 453 18.58 3.44 14.30
C GLY A 453 18.85 3.15 15.79
N VAL A 454 18.66 1.88 16.16
CA VAL A 454 18.80 1.42 17.56
C VAL A 454 20.26 1.42 18.01
N GLU A 455 21.19 1.01 17.14
CA GLU A 455 22.64 0.95 17.43
C GLU A 455 23.23 2.30 17.84
N LYS A 456 22.76 3.41 17.24
CA LYS A 456 23.15 4.76 17.65
C LYS A 456 22.71 5.05 19.10
N LEU A 457 21.47 4.73 19.44
CA LEU A 457 20.89 5.01 20.75
C LEU A 457 21.47 4.09 21.84
N GLU A 458 21.78 2.86 21.52
CA GLU A 458 22.52 1.94 22.39
C GLU A 458 23.94 2.47 22.67
N LYS A 459 24.64 2.97 21.64
CA LYS A 459 25.95 3.62 21.77
C LYS A 459 25.90 4.93 22.58
N GLU A 460 24.87 5.76 22.39
CA GLU A 460 24.67 7.01 23.14
C GLU A 460 24.25 6.77 24.60
N ALA A 461 23.53 5.69 24.88
CA ALA A 461 23.17 5.26 26.25
C ALA A 461 24.25 4.39 26.92
N GLY A 462 25.36 4.07 26.24
CA GLY A 462 26.41 3.21 26.77
C GLY A 462 25.93 1.79 27.13
N VAL A 463 25.02 1.23 26.33
CA VAL A 463 24.43 -0.11 26.46
C VAL A 463 24.87 -0.96 25.25
N VAL A 464 25.25 -2.22 25.47
CA VAL A 464 25.67 -3.12 24.39
C VAL A 464 24.71 -4.30 24.29
N SER A 465 23.98 -4.41 23.17
CA SER A 465 23.05 -5.52 22.88
C SER A 465 23.74 -6.84 22.47
N GLY A 466 24.88 -7.15 23.11
CA GLY A 466 25.81 -8.20 22.66
C GLY A 466 26.41 -9.06 23.78
N GLY A 467 25.68 -10.13 24.15
CA GLY A 467 26.17 -11.38 24.76
C GLY A 467 27.32 -11.36 25.77
N SER A 468 27.00 -11.40 27.07
CA SER A 468 27.99 -11.58 28.16
C SER A 468 27.57 -12.66 29.18
N GLY A 469 27.39 -13.90 28.71
CA GLY A 469 27.35 -15.08 29.57
C GLY A 469 28.76 -15.45 30.10
N THR A 470 29.44 -14.53 30.79
CA THR A 470 30.85 -14.68 31.17
C THR A 470 31.02 -15.60 32.38
N GLY A 471 31.04 -16.91 32.10
CA GLY A 471 31.49 -17.94 33.05
C GLY A 471 32.98 -17.77 33.35
N ALA A 472 33.30 -17.01 34.40
CA ALA A 472 34.67 -16.81 34.85
C ALA A 472 35.29 -18.14 35.37
N THR A 473 36.46 -18.49 34.85
CA THR A 473 37.16 -19.73 35.21
C THR A 473 37.91 -19.59 36.53
N THR A 474 37.34 -20.09 37.63
CA THR A 474 38.05 -20.33 38.90
C THR A 474 38.14 -21.83 39.17
N GLY A 475 39.31 -22.42 38.89
CA GLY A 475 39.56 -23.83 39.16
C GLY A 475 39.87 -24.07 40.64
N HIS A 476 39.06 -24.91 41.30
CA HIS A 476 39.40 -25.48 42.60
C HIS A 476 39.50 -27.00 42.49
N SER A 477 40.69 -27.52 42.79
CA SER A 477 41.05 -28.92 42.67
C SER A 477 40.74 -29.71 43.94
N HIS A 478 39.91 -30.73 43.83
CA HIS A 478 39.83 -31.81 44.81
C HIS A 478 39.97 -33.16 44.10
N HIS A 479 41.04 -33.88 44.44
CA HIS A 479 41.22 -35.28 44.06
C HIS A 479 40.26 -36.17 44.88
N HIS A 480 39.81 -37.31 44.33
CA HIS A 480 40.42 -38.62 44.68
C HIS A 480 39.69 -39.83 44.06
N HIS A 481 40.52 -40.82 43.68
CA HIS A 481 40.29 -42.27 43.51
C HIS A 481 39.21 -42.86 42.57
N HIS A 482 39.75 -43.52 41.55
CA HIS A 482 39.30 -44.68 40.76
C HIS A 482 38.10 -45.52 41.23
N GLY A 483 37.34 -45.99 40.23
CA GLY A 483 36.54 -47.22 40.30
C GLY A 483 36.06 -47.64 38.90
N HIS A 484 36.69 -48.64 38.27
CA HIS A 484 36.15 -49.24 37.04
C HIS A 484 35.07 -50.28 37.38
N GLY A 485 33.94 -50.21 36.69
CA GLY A 485 32.88 -51.22 36.73
C GLY A 485 32.10 -51.20 35.43
N HIS A 486 31.92 -52.36 34.80
CA HIS A 486 31.14 -52.47 33.56
C HIS A 486 29.64 -52.36 33.86
N GLY A 487 28.90 -51.69 32.99
CA GLY A 487 27.47 -51.49 33.17
C GLY A 487 26.61 -52.67 32.69
N HIS A 488 25.45 -52.82 33.31
CA HIS A 488 24.24 -53.38 32.70
C HIS A 488 23.04 -52.54 33.18
N GLY A 489 22.02 -52.41 32.34
CA GLY A 489 20.93 -51.45 32.57
C GLY A 489 19.65 -51.81 31.84
N HIS A 490 19.15 -53.04 32.06
CA HIS A 490 17.78 -53.38 31.68
C HIS A 490 16.76 -52.56 32.49
N SER A 491 15.58 -52.39 31.92
CA SER A 491 14.46 -51.71 32.57
C SER A 491 14.06 -52.36 33.90
N HIS A 492 13.89 -51.57 34.95
CA HIS A 492 12.64 -51.38 35.70
C HIS A 492 12.82 -50.11 36.56
N GLY A 493 11.73 -49.38 36.88
CA GLY A 493 11.84 -48.09 37.59
C GLY A 493 10.66 -47.79 38.50
N HIS A 494 10.83 -46.81 39.40
CA HIS A 494 9.78 -46.29 40.30
C HIS A 494 10.08 -44.83 40.70
N GLY A 495 9.02 -44.04 40.96
CA GLY A 495 9.08 -42.60 41.26
C GLY A 495 9.35 -41.76 39.99
N GLY A 496 8.48 -40.87 39.52
CA GLY A 496 7.64 -39.91 40.25
C GLY A 496 8.28 -38.53 40.03
N HIS A 497 7.76 -37.65 39.19
CA HIS A 497 6.34 -37.39 38.89
C HIS A 497 5.91 -37.81 37.46
N ALA A 498 4.66 -38.25 37.33
CA ALA A 498 4.07 -38.58 36.03
C ALA A 498 3.38 -37.36 35.39
N GLY A 499 3.76 -37.02 34.16
CA GLY A 499 2.87 -36.26 33.28
C GLY A 499 1.62 -37.09 32.93
N PRO A 500 0.44 -36.49 32.76
CA PRO A 500 -0.81 -37.23 32.59
C PRO A 500 -0.80 -38.09 31.31
N ARG A 501 -0.88 -39.42 31.48
CA ARG A 501 -1.15 -40.36 30.39
C ARG A 501 -2.66 -40.52 30.24
N ALA A 502 -3.17 -40.34 29.02
CA ALA A 502 -4.56 -40.61 28.72
C ALA A 502 -4.81 -42.13 28.64
N HIS A 503 -5.84 -42.60 29.33
CA HIS A 503 -6.23 -44.03 29.35
C HIS A 503 -7.37 -44.36 28.36
N THR A 504 -7.88 -43.38 27.61
CA THR A 504 -8.86 -43.58 26.53
C THR A 504 -8.16 -43.89 25.20
N LYS A 505 -8.68 -44.87 24.44
CA LYS A 505 -8.23 -45.12 23.08
C LYS A 505 -8.58 -43.92 22.17
N PRO A 506 -8.01 -43.80 20.96
CA PRO A 506 -8.39 -42.74 20.01
C PRO A 506 -9.89 -42.73 19.68
N GLU A 507 -10.47 -43.94 19.55
CA GLU A 507 -11.89 -44.21 19.29
C GLU A 507 -12.83 -43.84 20.47
N ASP A 508 -12.32 -43.79 21.71
CA ASP A 508 -13.10 -43.43 22.91
C ASP A 508 -13.00 -41.92 23.26
N ARG A 509 -12.43 -41.09 22.37
CA ARG A 509 -12.33 -39.64 22.59
C ARG A 509 -13.57 -38.96 22.04
N PRO A 510 -14.26 -38.10 22.82
CA PRO A 510 -15.34 -37.30 22.26
C PRO A 510 -14.82 -36.33 21.20
N GLN A 511 -15.74 -35.94 20.31
CA GLN A 511 -15.60 -34.91 19.28
C GLN A 511 -15.20 -33.53 19.84
N SER A 512 -15.13 -32.52 18.98
CA SER A 512 -14.74 -31.14 19.33
C SER A 512 -15.38 -30.60 20.62
N ASN A 513 -14.62 -29.72 21.30
CA ASN A 513 -14.96 -29.13 22.59
C ASN A 513 -16.42 -28.69 22.67
N ASP A 514 -17.15 -29.23 23.64
CA ASP A 514 -18.56 -28.94 23.82
C ASP A 514 -18.77 -27.46 24.21
N PRO A 515 -19.53 -26.67 23.42
CA PRO A 515 -19.81 -25.29 23.76
C PRO A 515 -20.58 -25.15 25.09
N SER A 516 -21.47 -26.11 25.41
CA SER A 516 -22.25 -26.10 26.65
C SER A 516 -21.42 -26.50 27.89
N ALA A 517 -20.27 -27.16 27.71
CA ALA A 517 -19.36 -27.44 28.80
C ALA A 517 -18.53 -26.20 29.15
N GLY A 518 -18.59 -25.78 30.41
CA GLY A 518 -17.85 -24.60 30.89
C GLY A 518 -16.32 -24.73 30.78
N PRO A 519 -15.57 -23.62 30.84
CA PRO A 519 -14.15 -23.53 30.48
C PRO A 519 -13.19 -24.49 31.20
N THR A 520 -13.57 -25.00 32.37
CA THR A 520 -12.78 -25.96 33.17
C THR A 520 -12.86 -27.39 32.66
N ARG A 521 -13.90 -27.75 31.88
CA ARG A 521 -14.15 -29.12 31.37
C ARG A 521 -13.71 -29.34 29.92
N ARG A 522 -13.15 -28.32 29.27
CA ARG A 522 -12.72 -28.36 27.86
C ARG A 522 -11.30 -28.92 27.70
N TYR A 523 -11.05 -29.61 26.59
CA TYR A 523 -9.74 -30.21 26.30
C TYR A 523 -8.67 -29.14 26.07
N ARG A 524 -7.54 -29.28 26.77
CA ARG A 524 -6.35 -28.41 26.63
C ARG A 524 -5.43 -28.79 25.48
N SER A 525 -5.71 -29.92 24.84
CA SER A 525 -5.09 -30.38 23.60
C SER A 525 -6.18 -30.57 22.54
N SER A 526 -5.84 -30.36 21.26
CA SER A 526 -6.79 -30.66 20.18
C SER A 526 -7.09 -32.17 20.10
N PRO A 527 -8.34 -32.59 19.83
CA PRO A 527 -8.62 -33.97 19.45
C PRO A 527 -8.00 -34.32 18.08
N TYR A 528 -7.87 -33.35 17.18
CA TYR A 528 -7.31 -33.55 15.84
C TYR A 528 -5.78 -33.67 15.87
N PRO A 529 -5.19 -34.66 15.15
CA PRO A 529 -3.75 -34.73 14.91
C PRO A 529 -3.27 -33.53 14.10
N MET A 530 -1.96 -33.35 14.01
CA MET A 530 -1.34 -32.37 13.12
C MET A 530 -0.79 -33.11 11.89
N LEU A 531 -1.41 -32.91 10.74
CA LEU A 531 -0.99 -33.52 9.47
C LEU A 531 0.10 -32.68 8.78
N ALA A 532 0.90 -33.27 7.90
CA ALA A 532 1.68 -32.50 6.94
C ALA A 532 0.78 -31.87 5.87
N VAL A 533 1.31 -30.90 5.12
CA VAL A 533 0.55 -30.23 4.05
C VAL A 533 0.17 -31.23 2.95
N ASN A 534 1.09 -32.13 2.58
CA ASN A 534 0.84 -33.11 1.52
C ASN A 534 -0.28 -34.10 1.92
N ASP A 535 -0.28 -34.59 3.16
CA ASP A 535 -1.37 -35.47 3.66
C ASP A 535 -2.72 -34.73 3.65
N ALA A 536 -2.73 -33.44 4.04
CA ALA A 536 -3.93 -32.61 3.98
C ALA A 536 -4.42 -32.40 2.53
N LEU A 537 -3.51 -32.21 1.57
CA LEU A 537 -3.82 -32.13 0.14
C LEU A 537 -4.36 -33.46 -0.42
N SER A 538 -3.80 -34.60 0.01
CA SER A 538 -4.30 -35.94 -0.35
C SER A 538 -5.73 -36.14 0.14
N LEU A 539 -6.01 -35.85 1.42
CA LEU A 539 -7.37 -35.91 1.96
C LEU A 539 -8.34 -34.96 1.26
N ILE A 540 -7.90 -33.76 0.86
CA ILE A 540 -8.71 -32.86 0.03
C ILE A 540 -9.02 -33.51 -1.32
N SER A 541 -8.03 -34.12 -1.97
CA SER A 541 -8.23 -34.74 -3.28
C SER A 541 -9.15 -35.97 -3.23
N GLU A 542 -9.03 -36.79 -2.18
CA GLU A 542 -9.85 -37.97 -1.95
C GLU A 542 -11.31 -37.65 -1.60
N GLN A 543 -11.55 -36.57 -0.84
CA GLN A 543 -12.87 -36.27 -0.27
C GLN A 543 -13.59 -35.10 -0.98
N THR A 544 -12.96 -34.47 -1.97
CA THR A 544 -13.62 -33.46 -2.82
C THR A 544 -14.53 -34.16 -3.85
N PRO A 545 -15.83 -33.82 -3.92
CA PRO A 545 -16.76 -34.42 -4.88
C PRO A 545 -16.27 -34.35 -6.34
N VAL A 546 -16.56 -35.40 -7.10
CA VAL A 546 -16.21 -35.49 -8.53
C VAL A 546 -16.90 -34.39 -9.35
N PRO A 547 -16.29 -33.93 -10.47
CA PRO A 547 -16.92 -32.99 -11.39
C PRO A 547 -18.28 -33.46 -11.89
N THR A 548 -19.25 -32.54 -11.92
CA THR A 548 -20.51 -32.73 -12.64
C THR A 548 -20.37 -32.25 -14.08
N VAL A 549 -20.94 -32.99 -15.03
CA VAL A 549 -20.90 -32.65 -16.46
C VAL A 549 -22.19 -31.92 -16.82
N GLN A 550 -22.08 -30.82 -17.56
CA GLN A 550 -23.21 -30.09 -18.13
C GLN A 550 -22.96 -29.81 -19.61
N LYS A 551 -23.99 -29.96 -20.44
CA LYS A 551 -23.96 -29.53 -21.84
C LYS A 551 -24.45 -28.09 -21.94
N VAL A 552 -23.72 -27.26 -22.68
CA VAL A 552 -23.97 -25.82 -22.80
C VAL A 552 -23.80 -25.36 -24.25
N PRO A 553 -24.48 -24.27 -24.67
CA PRO A 553 -24.24 -23.66 -25.98
C PRO A 553 -22.81 -23.10 -26.10
N VAL A 554 -22.31 -22.97 -27.33
CA VAL A 554 -21.04 -22.30 -27.60
C VAL A 554 -21.23 -20.79 -27.64
N ASP A 555 -21.01 -20.16 -26.48
CA ASP A 555 -21.01 -18.71 -26.32
C ASP A 555 -19.82 -18.18 -25.48
N MET A 556 -19.71 -16.85 -25.38
CA MET A 556 -18.57 -16.16 -24.75
C MET A 556 -18.41 -16.44 -23.24
N SER A 557 -19.39 -17.05 -22.57
CA SER A 557 -19.30 -17.47 -21.16
C SER A 557 -18.37 -18.68 -20.94
N LEU A 558 -18.08 -19.44 -22.00
CA LEU A 558 -17.16 -20.60 -21.99
C LEU A 558 -15.72 -20.25 -21.60
N GLY A 559 -15.32 -18.97 -21.60
CA GLY A 559 -13.96 -18.54 -21.29
C GLY A 559 -13.44 -19.02 -19.93
N GLY A 560 -12.56 -20.01 -19.94
CA GLY A 560 -12.00 -20.71 -18.78
C GLY A 560 -12.82 -21.92 -18.30
N ALA A 561 -13.61 -22.57 -19.16
CA ALA A 561 -14.25 -23.85 -18.87
C ALA A 561 -13.39 -25.02 -19.38
N VAL A 562 -13.61 -26.23 -18.86
CA VAL A 562 -12.87 -27.44 -19.24
C VAL A 562 -13.81 -28.47 -19.84
N LEU A 563 -13.41 -29.07 -20.97
CA LEU A 563 -14.22 -30.03 -21.71
C LEU A 563 -14.35 -31.37 -20.98
N ALA A 564 -15.57 -31.89 -20.92
CA ALA A 564 -15.90 -33.18 -20.32
C ALA A 564 -15.89 -34.35 -21.34
N GLU A 565 -15.84 -34.04 -22.64
CA GLU A 565 -15.77 -34.99 -23.76
C GLU A 565 -14.88 -34.43 -24.89
N ASP A 566 -14.51 -35.28 -25.85
CA ASP A 566 -13.79 -34.86 -27.05
C ASP A 566 -14.75 -34.15 -28.01
N VAL A 567 -14.40 -32.94 -28.47
CA VAL A 567 -15.21 -32.18 -29.44
C VAL A 567 -14.72 -32.48 -30.85
N LYS A 568 -15.67 -32.76 -31.74
CA LYS A 568 -15.42 -33.03 -33.16
C LYS A 568 -15.89 -31.89 -34.04
N ALA A 569 -15.20 -31.68 -35.17
CA ALA A 569 -15.64 -30.77 -36.20
C ALA A 569 -16.97 -31.22 -36.82
N ALA A 570 -17.97 -30.34 -36.86
CA ALA A 570 -19.27 -30.61 -37.45
C ALA A 570 -19.33 -30.30 -38.96
N GLU A 571 -18.36 -29.55 -39.47
CA GLU A 571 -18.12 -29.26 -40.88
C GLU A 571 -16.61 -29.16 -41.16
N SER A 572 -16.22 -29.24 -42.43
CA SER A 572 -14.80 -29.11 -42.83
C SER A 572 -14.40 -27.64 -42.96
N VAL A 573 -13.15 -27.32 -42.63
CA VAL A 573 -12.57 -25.97 -42.72
C VAL A 573 -11.38 -25.97 -43.69
N PRO A 574 -11.43 -25.21 -44.81
CA PRO A 574 -12.61 -24.54 -45.35
C PRO A 574 -13.65 -25.55 -45.87
N ALA A 575 -14.93 -25.14 -45.93
CA ALA A 575 -16.04 -25.97 -46.42
C ALA A 575 -16.11 -26.06 -47.96
N PHE A 576 -15.32 -25.24 -48.66
CA PHE A 576 -15.23 -25.16 -50.12
C PHE A 576 -13.77 -24.90 -50.53
N ARG A 577 -13.41 -25.17 -51.79
CA ARG A 577 -12.07 -24.87 -52.33
C ARG A 577 -11.89 -23.35 -52.39
N ALA A 578 -10.89 -22.81 -51.67
CA ALA A 578 -10.74 -21.36 -51.47
C ALA A 578 -9.36 -20.86 -51.92
N SER A 579 -9.29 -19.62 -52.41
CA SER A 579 -8.00 -19.02 -52.79
C SER A 579 -7.12 -18.70 -51.58
N ILE A 580 -5.82 -18.94 -51.69
CA ILE A 580 -4.78 -18.52 -50.73
C ILE A 580 -4.33 -17.07 -51.00
N VAL A 581 -4.51 -16.56 -52.22
CA VAL A 581 -3.97 -15.26 -52.68
C VAL A 581 -5.02 -14.41 -53.41
N ASP A 582 -4.74 -13.13 -53.57
CA ASP A 582 -5.45 -12.26 -54.53
C ASP A 582 -4.84 -12.44 -55.93
N GLY A 583 -5.68 -12.59 -56.95
CA GLY A 583 -5.22 -12.81 -58.32
C GLY A 583 -6.29 -13.44 -59.22
N TYR A 584 -5.93 -14.52 -59.92
CA TYR A 584 -6.79 -15.12 -60.96
C TYR A 584 -6.82 -16.65 -60.86
N ALA A 585 -8.03 -17.19 -60.69
CA ALA A 585 -8.26 -18.62 -60.77
C ALA A 585 -8.21 -19.08 -62.23
N VAL A 586 -7.45 -20.14 -62.48
CA VAL A 586 -7.18 -20.69 -63.81
C VAL A 586 -7.59 -22.16 -63.90
N LYS A 587 -7.95 -22.59 -65.09
CA LYS A 587 -8.18 -24.00 -65.45
C LYS A 587 -6.96 -24.53 -66.21
N ILE A 588 -6.47 -25.70 -65.82
CA ILE A 588 -5.33 -26.33 -66.48
C ILE A 588 -5.86 -27.18 -67.66
N PRO A 589 -5.41 -26.92 -68.91
CA PRO A 589 -5.91 -27.67 -70.05
C PRO A 589 -5.59 -29.17 -69.95
N SER A 590 -6.40 -30.00 -70.60
CA SER A 590 -6.22 -31.47 -70.62
C SER A 590 -4.88 -31.96 -71.23
N SER A 591 -4.08 -31.06 -71.81
CA SER A 591 -2.69 -31.31 -72.21
C SER A 591 -1.71 -31.41 -71.04
N GLY A 592 -2.11 -30.98 -69.83
CA GLY A 592 -1.28 -31.00 -68.62
C GLY A 592 -0.22 -29.89 -68.55
N LYS A 593 -0.21 -28.93 -69.49
CA LYS A 593 0.62 -27.72 -69.42
C LYS A 593 -0.22 -26.46 -69.62
N PHE A 594 -0.04 -25.48 -68.75
CA PHE A 594 -0.54 -24.12 -68.93
C PHE A 594 0.38 -23.33 -69.89
N GLU A 595 -0.15 -22.34 -70.60
CA GLU A 595 0.61 -21.45 -71.47
C GLU A 595 0.52 -20.02 -70.96
N LYS A 596 1.64 -19.28 -70.95
CA LYS A 596 1.63 -17.86 -70.59
C LYS A 596 1.13 -17.01 -71.75
N GLY A 597 0.35 -15.97 -71.45
CA GLY A 597 -0.30 -15.15 -72.46
C GLY A 597 -1.46 -14.33 -71.90
N ALA A 598 -2.15 -13.62 -72.78
CA ALA A 598 -3.33 -12.82 -72.45
C ALA A 598 -4.60 -13.68 -72.45
N TYR A 599 -5.38 -13.60 -71.37
CA TYR A 599 -6.62 -14.33 -71.15
C TYR A 599 -7.78 -13.38 -70.81
N PRO A 600 -9.01 -13.67 -71.28
CA PRO A 600 -10.20 -12.89 -70.96
C PRO A 600 -10.70 -13.18 -69.54
N VAL A 601 -10.99 -12.12 -68.78
CA VAL A 601 -11.62 -12.22 -67.46
C VAL A 601 -13.14 -12.34 -67.66
N THR A 602 -13.71 -13.53 -67.40
CA THR A 602 -15.15 -13.80 -67.65
C THR A 602 -15.99 -13.92 -66.37
N ILE A 603 -15.32 -14.11 -65.23
CA ILE A 603 -15.91 -14.27 -63.90
C ILE A 603 -15.14 -13.40 -62.90
N ILE A 604 -15.87 -12.80 -61.97
CA ILE A 604 -15.29 -12.13 -60.79
C ILE A 604 -15.83 -12.86 -59.56
N SER A 605 -14.96 -13.58 -58.86
CA SER A 605 -15.28 -14.31 -57.62
C SER A 605 -14.81 -13.49 -56.41
N HIS A 606 -15.75 -12.79 -55.78
CA HIS A 606 -15.51 -12.11 -54.50
C HIS A 606 -15.72 -13.09 -53.33
N ALA A 607 -15.13 -12.78 -52.17
CA ALA A 607 -15.40 -13.48 -50.92
C ALA A 607 -16.81 -13.15 -50.35
N GLN A 608 -17.85 -13.60 -51.06
CA GLN A 608 -19.27 -13.44 -50.73
C GLN A 608 -20.01 -14.76 -50.99
N ALA A 609 -21.11 -15.00 -50.28
CA ALA A 609 -21.92 -16.21 -50.47
C ALA A 609 -22.81 -16.07 -51.72
N GLY A 610 -22.69 -17.02 -52.68
CA GLY A 610 -23.51 -17.08 -53.88
C GLY A 610 -23.03 -18.16 -54.86
N ASP A 611 -23.84 -18.45 -55.88
CA ASP A 611 -23.52 -19.45 -56.91
C ASP A 611 -22.47 -18.91 -57.88
N VAL A 612 -21.29 -19.56 -57.93
CA VAL A 612 -20.22 -19.23 -58.87
C VAL A 612 -20.40 -20.03 -60.17
N LYS A 613 -20.29 -19.35 -61.32
CA LYS A 613 -20.36 -20.01 -62.64
C LYS A 613 -19.15 -20.92 -62.87
N GLU A 614 -19.32 -21.97 -63.65
CA GLU A 614 -18.22 -22.84 -64.10
C GLU A 614 -17.24 -22.06 -65.01
N LEU A 615 -15.94 -22.23 -64.76
CA LEU A 615 -14.86 -21.67 -65.56
C LEU A 615 -14.54 -22.56 -66.77
N LYS A 616 -14.49 -21.98 -67.96
CA LYS A 616 -14.21 -22.71 -69.20
C LYS A 616 -12.74 -22.65 -69.58
N ASP A 617 -12.34 -23.62 -70.40
CA ASP A 617 -11.01 -23.71 -71.00
C ASP A 617 -10.70 -22.42 -71.80
N GLY A 618 -9.60 -21.74 -71.45
CA GLY A 618 -9.21 -20.46 -72.05
C GLY A 618 -9.89 -19.21 -71.47
N GLU A 619 -10.74 -19.35 -70.44
CA GLU A 619 -11.25 -18.25 -69.64
C GLU A 619 -10.49 -18.19 -68.28
N ILE A 620 -10.43 -17.01 -67.65
CA ILE A 620 -9.92 -16.84 -66.27
C ILE A 620 -10.92 -16.09 -65.39
N ALA A 621 -10.84 -16.32 -64.08
CA ALA A 621 -11.69 -15.67 -63.09
C ALA A 621 -10.86 -14.82 -62.12
N ARG A 622 -11.14 -13.51 -62.02
CA ARG A 622 -10.58 -12.66 -60.97
C ARG A 622 -11.04 -13.18 -59.61
N ILE A 623 -10.14 -13.43 -58.67
CA ILE A 623 -10.44 -14.05 -57.38
C ILE A 623 -9.71 -13.35 -56.24
N THR A 624 -10.41 -13.12 -55.12
CA THR A 624 -9.80 -12.59 -53.89
C THR A 624 -9.47 -13.71 -52.90
N THR A 625 -8.51 -13.46 -52.02
CA THR A 625 -8.12 -14.33 -50.90
C THR A 625 -9.35 -14.80 -50.12
N GLY A 626 -9.46 -16.11 -49.89
CA GLY A 626 -10.60 -16.73 -49.20
C GLY A 626 -11.91 -16.83 -50.00
N ALA A 627 -11.99 -16.30 -51.22
CA ALA A 627 -13.14 -16.48 -52.09
C ALA A 627 -13.24 -17.93 -52.61
N PRO A 628 -14.45 -18.43 -52.91
CA PRO A 628 -14.64 -19.74 -53.52
C PRO A 628 -14.03 -19.80 -54.93
N LEU A 629 -13.30 -20.89 -55.21
CA LEU A 629 -12.88 -21.21 -56.58
C LEU A 629 -14.12 -21.51 -57.44
N PRO A 630 -14.20 -20.95 -58.66
CA PRO A 630 -15.18 -21.38 -59.65
C PRO A 630 -15.12 -22.90 -59.90
N PRO A 631 -16.26 -23.57 -60.11
CA PRO A 631 -16.27 -24.93 -60.62
C PRO A 631 -15.41 -25.04 -61.88
N GLY A 632 -14.58 -26.07 -61.98
CA GLY A 632 -13.67 -26.26 -63.11
C GLY A 632 -12.36 -25.44 -63.08
N ALA A 633 -12.11 -24.61 -62.06
CA ALA A 633 -10.78 -24.01 -61.84
C ALA A 633 -9.87 -24.97 -61.04
N ASP A 634 -8.59 -25.06 -61.39
CA ASP A 634 -7.63 -26.00 -60.79
C ASP A 634 -6.63 -25.35 -59.83
N ALA A 635 -6.25 -24.09 -60.12
CA ALA A 635 -5.18 -23.35 -59.42
C ALA A 635 -5.47 -21.84 -59.41
N VAL A 636 -4.68 -21.06 -58.65
CA VAL A 636 -4.72 -19.59 -58.65
C VAL A 636 -3.34 -19.00 -58.91
N VAL A 637 -3.26 -18.06 -59.85
CA VAL A 637 -2.07 -17.23 -60.11
C VAL A 637 -2.18 -15.96 -59.27
N MET A 638 -1.13 -15.60 -58.52
CA MET A 638 -1.10 -14.37 -57.73
C MET A 638 -1.02 -13.13 -58.62
N VAL A 639 -1.60 -12.01 -58.18
CA VAL A 639 -1.70 -10.78 -58.98
C VAL A 639 -0.33 -10.23 -59.44
N GLU A 640 0.73 -10.45 -58.65
CA GLU A 640 2.11 -10.06 -58.96
C GLU A 640 2.69 -10.75 -60.21
N ASP A 641 2.22 -11.95 -60.55
CA ASP A 641 2.62 -12.69 -61.76
C ASP A 641 1.74 -12.34 -62.98
N THR A 642 1.05 -11.19 -62.94
CA THR A 642 0.13 -10.76 -63.99
C THR A 642 0.26 -9.29 -64.40
N VAL A 643 -0.17 -8.97 -65.63
CA VAL A 643 -0.19 -7.61 -66.18
C VAL A 643 -1.53 -7.31 -66.85
N LEU A 644 -2.12 -6.16 -66.52
CA LEU A 644 -3.34 -5.67 -67.16
C LEU A 644 -3.10 -5.37 -68.65
N LYS A 645 -3.80 -6.08 -69.55
CA LYS A 645 -3.75 -5.85 -71.00
C LYS A 645 -4.83 -4.89 -71.48
N SER A 646 -6.07 -5.11 -71.07
CA SER A 646 -7.20 -4.25 -71.45
C SER A 646 -8.24 -4.16 -70.33
N GLN A 647 -8.90 -3.01 -70.24
CA GLN A 647 -10.00 -2.73 -69.31
C GLN A 647 -11.35 -2.82 -70.02
N THR A 648 -12.44 -2.87 -69.24
CA THR A 648 -13.79 -2.67 -69.76
C THR A 648 -13.96 -1.28 -70.37
N ASP A 649 -14.93 -1.12 -71.28
CA ASP A 649 -15.12 0.11 -72.04
C ASP A 649 -15.59 1.30 -71.15
N ASP A 650 -15.96 1.04 -69.89
CA ASP A 650 -16.26 2.04 -68.85
C ASP A 650 -15.10 2.29 -67.86
N GLY A 651 -13.95 1.62 -68.06
CA GLY A 651 -12.70 1.82 -67.32
C GLY A 651 -12.67 1.29 -65.88
N LYS A 652 -13.66 0.47 -65.46
CA LYS A 652 -13.78 0.03 -64.06
C LYS A 652 -13.21 -1.35 -63.77
N GLU A 653 -13.37 -2.29 -64.69
CA GLU A 653 -12.99 -3.68 -64.50
C GLU A 653 -11.91 -4.13 -65.51
N GLU A 654 -11.26 -5.24 -65.18
CA GLU A 654 -10.26 -5.89 -66.00
C GLU A 654 -10.96 -6.74 -67.07
N LYS A 655 -10.55 -6.61 -68.34
CA LYS A 655 -11.16 -7.31 -69.48
C LYS A 655 -10.24 -8.43 -69.99
N GLU A 656 -8.95 -8.13 -70.11
CA GLU A 656 -7.91 -9.12 -70.41
C GLU A 656 -6.68 -8.89 -69.51
N ILE A 657 -6.13 -10.00 -69.02
CA ILE A 657 -4.95 -10.04 -68.16
C ILE A 657 -3.92 -10.97 -68.79
N GLU A 658 -2.66 -10.55 -68.82
CA GLU A 658 -1.52 -11.38 -69.19
C GLU A 658 -0.97 -12.10 -67.97
N ILE A 659 -0.98 -13.43 -68.01
CA ILE A 659 -0.28 -14.27 -67.03
C ILE A 659 1.16 -14.45 -67.51
N LEU A 660 2.13 -14.14 -66.64
CA LEU A 660 3.56 -14.10 -67.00
C LEU A 660 4.27 -15.45 -66.90
N THR A 661 3.72 -16.40 -66.12
CA THR A 661 4.32 -17.71 -65.83
C THR A 661 3.62 -18.87 -66.54
N ASP A 662 4.40 -19.89 -66.94
CA ASP A 662 3.91 -21.14 -67.52
C ASP A 662 4.26 -22.38 -66.67
N GLU A 663 4.63 -22.20 -65.39
CA GLU A 663 5.02 -23.28 -64.44
C GLU A 663 3.91 -23.69 -63.43
N ILE A 664 2.67 -23.24 -63.64
CA ILE A 664 1.52 -23.41 -62.73
C ILE A 664 1.10 -24.89 -62.59
N ARG A 665 0.82 -25.32 -61.35
CA ARG A 665 0.44 -26.70 -61.00
C ARG A 665 -1.00 -26.80 -60.47
N ALA A 666 -1.64 -27.96 -60.64
CA ALA A 666 -2.97 -28.22 -60.08
C ALA A 666 -2.94 -28.16 -58.54
N GLY A 667 -3.91 -27.46 -57.94
CA GLY A 667 -3.97 -27.19 -56.50
C GLY A 667 -3.06 -26.04 -56.01
N GLU A 668 -2.30 -25.40 -56.90
CA GLU A 668 -1.41 -24.30 -56.52
C GLU A 668 -2.20 -23.07 -56.08
N ASN A 669 -1.81 -22.50 -54.92
CA ASN A 669 -2.51 -21.43 -54.21
C ASN A 669 -3.98 -21.72 -53.86
N VAL A 670 -4.38 -22.99 -53.72
CA VAL A 670 -5.72 -23.42 -53.30
C VAL A 670 -5.68 -24.07 -51.91
N ARG A 671 -6.60 -23.66 -51.02
CA ARG A 671 -6.98 -24.44 -49.83
C ARG A 671 -8.11 -25.39 -50.23
N GLU A 672 -7.81 -26.68 -50.26
CA GLU A 672 -8.78 -27.74 -50.51
C GLU A 672 -9.78 -27.91 -49.36
N VAL A 673 -10.91 -28.57 -49.63
CA VAL A 673 -11.95 -28.78 -48.61
C VAL A 673 -11.38 -29.58 -47.44
N GLY A 674 -11.47 -29.00 -46.24
CA GLY A 674 -10.89 -29.58 -45.03
C GLY A 674 -9.36 -29.64 -45.03
N SER A 675 -8.67 -28.68 -45.66
CA SER A 675 -7.22 -28.53 -45.57
C SER A 675 -6.73 -28.23 -44.15
N ASP A 676 -7.54 -27.52 -43.36
CA ASP A 676 -7.17 -27.03 -42.03
C ASP A 676 -7.76 -27.95 -40.94
N VAL A 677 -9.03 -28.36 -41.11
CA VAL A 677 -9.78 -29.28 -40.23
C VAL A 677 -10.78 -30.07 -41.08
N LYS A 678 -10.89 -31.39 -40.91
CA LYS A 678 -11.90 -32.20 -41.63
C LYS A 678 -13.10 -32.49 -40.74
N GLU A 679 -14.26 -32.63 -41.37
CA GLU A 679 -15.47 -33.10 -40.70
C GLU A 679 -15.19 -34.42 -39.92
N GLY A 680 -15.55 -34.44 -38.64
CA GLY A 680 -15.32 -35.58 -37.75
C GLY A 680 -13.93 -35.63 -37.07
N ASP A 681 -12.97 -34.78 -37.42
CA ASP A 681 -11.69 -34.65 -36.69
C ASP A 681 -11.95 -34.20 -35.25
N VAL A 682 -11.17 -34.73 -34.30
CA VAL A 682 -11.19 -34.28 -32.90
C VAL A 682 -10.37 -32.99 -32.78
N ILE A 683 -11.06 -31.86 -32.66
CA ILE A 683 -10.45 -30.52 -32.62
C ILE A 683 -9.98 -30.09 -31.23
N LEU A 684 -10.66 -30.57 -30.18
CA LEU A 684 -10.32 -30.33 -28.78
C LEU A 684 -10.66 -31.59 -27.98
N ARG A 685 -9.87 -31.90 -26.95
CA ARG A 685 -9.97 -33.15 -26.19
C ARG A 685 -10.59 -32.94 -24.81
N LYS A 686 -11.15 -34.02 -24.27
CA LYS A 686 -11.57 -34.12 -22.87
C LYS A 686 -10.44 -33.71 -21.93
N GLY A 687 -10.71 -32.77 -21.04
CA GLY A 687 -9.74 -32.19 -20.10
C GLY A 687 -8.99 -30.97 -20.61
N GLU A 688 -9.14 -30.57 -21.87
CA GLU A 688 -8.60 -29.32 -22.38
C GLU A 688 -9.47 -28.12 -21.95
N GLY A 689 -8.82 -27.00 -21.64
CA GLY A 689 -9.46 -25.78 -21.15
C GLY A 689 -9.63 -24.75 -22.26
N ILE A 690 -10.86 -24.27 -22.47
CA ILE A 690 -11.16 -23.20 -23.42
C ILE A 690 -10.58 -21.90 -22.85
N THR A 691 -9.50 -21.38 -23.43
CA THR A 691 -8.80 -20.23 -22.86
C THR A 691 -9.46 -18.91 -23.25
N VAL A 692 -9.13 -17.84 -22.52
CA VAL A 692 -9.46 -16.46 -22.91
C VAL A 692 -8.42 -15.80 -23.82
N ILE A 693 -7.50 -16.59 -24.39
CA ILE A 693 -6.64 -16.14 -25.49
C ILE A 693 -7.44 -16.19 -26.81
N GLY A 694 -8.49 -17.03 -26.87
CA GLY A 694 -9.47 -17.06 -27.95
C GLY A 694 -9.24 -18.15 -29.00
N GLY A 695 -8.12 -18.88 -28.94
CA GLY A 695 -7.78 -19.93 -29.91
C GLY A 695 -8.79 -21.08 -29.91
N GLU A 696 -9.10 -21.63 -28.74
CA GLU A 696 -10.00 -22.78 -28.60
C GLU A 696 -11.45 -22.38 -28.93
N PHE A 697 -11.87 -21.18 -28.54
CA PHE A 697 -13.20 -20.65 -28.90
C PHE A 697 -13.30 -20.36 -30.40
N GLY A 698 -12.26 -19.81 -31.02
CA GLY A 698 -12.19 -19.58 -32.46
C GLY A 698 -12.26 -20.88 -33.26
N LEU A 699 -11.64 -21.94 -32.76
CA LEU A 699 -11.68 -23.28 -33.36
C LEU A 699 -13.07 -23.95 -33.20
N LEU A 700 -13.74 -23.78 -32.05
CA LEU A 700 -15.13 -24.21 -31.89
C LEU A 700 -16.07 -23.46 -32.86
N ALA A 701 -15.90 -22.15 -33.00
CA ALA A 701 -16.72 -21.33 -33.86
C ALA A 701 -16.47 -21.59 -35.36
N SER A 702 -15.23 -21.93 -35.77
CA SER A 702 -14.90 -22.17 -37.19
C SER A 702 -15.44 -23.49 -37.74
N VAL A 703 -15.72 -24.48 -36.89
CA VAL A 703 -16.33 -25.77 -37.26
C VAL A 703 -17.84 -25.85 -36.99
N GLY A 704 -18.49 -24.71 -36.75
CA GLY A 704 -19.93 -24.63 -36.51
C GLY A 704 -20.42 -25.32 -35.23
N ALA A 705 -19.56 -25.51 -34.23
CA ALA A 705 -19.92 -26.20 -32.99
C ALA A 705 -21.00 -25.39 -32.22
N LYS A 706 -22.17 -25.99 -32.00
CA LYS A 706 -23.33 -25.32 -31.37
C LYS A 706 -23.40 -25.52 -29.86
N GLU A 707 -22.96 -26.67 -29.38
CA GLU A 707 -22.98 -27.08 -27.97
C GLU A 707 -21.74 -27.90 -27.64
N VAL A 708 -21.27 -27.82 -26.40
CA VAL A 708 -20.16 -28.65 -25.86
C VAL A 708 -20.52 -29.13 -24.45
N SER A 709 -20.08 -30.34 -24.08
CA SER A 709 -20.12 -30.78 -22.68
C SER A 709 -18.89 -30.32 -21.92
N ILE A 710 -19.10 -29.58 -20.83
CA ILE A 710 -18.06 -29.07 -19.93
C ILE A 710 -18.26 -29.60 -18.52
N TYR A 711 -17.20 -29.54 -17.71
CA TYR A 711 -17.37 -29.64 -16.26
C TYR A 711 -17.98 -28.35 -15.72
N ARG A 712 -19.05 -28.49 -14.91
CA ARG A 712 -19.69 -27.38 -14.22
C ARG A 712 -18.72 -26.77 -13.21
N ARG A 713 -18.65 -25.43 -13.16
CA ARG A 713 -17.93 -24.73 -12.08
C ARG A 713 -18.74 -24.80 -10.77
N PRO A 714 -18.14 -25.14 -9.62
CA PRO A 714 -18.83 -25.09 -8.33
C PRO A 714 -19.16 -23.65 -7.93
N VAL A 715 -20.34 -23.45 -7.33
CA VAL A 715 -20.73 -22.18 -6.69
C VAL A 715 -20.16 -22.11 -5.27
N VAL A 716 -19.43 -21.04 -4.94
CA VAL A 716 -18.70 -20.93 -3.68
C VAL A 716 -19.37 -19.94 -2.72
N GLY A 717 -19.70 -20.35 -1.51
CA GLY A 717 -20.18 -19.46 -0.45
C GLY A 717 -19.02 -18.98 0.42
N VAL A 718 -18.94 -17.68 0.74
CA VAL A 718 -17.91 -17.13 1.63
C VAL A 718 -18.53 -16.39 2.81
N LEU A 719 -18.19 -16.81 4.04
CA LEU A 719 -18.63 -16.18 5.28
C LEU A 719 -17.47 -15.90 6.25
N SER A 720 -17.59 -14.81 7.02
CA SER A 720 -16.74 -14.55 8.20
C SER A 720 -17.50 -14.90 9.48
N THR A 721 -16.80 -15.31 10.55
CA THR A 721 -17.39 -15.45 11.90
C THR A 721 -16.55 -14.73 12.94
N GLY A 722 -17.21 -14.33 14.03
CA GLY A 722 -16.65 -13.56 15.13
C GLY A 722 -17.57 -12.42 15.53
N ASP A 723 -18.00 -12.39 16.80
CA ASP A 723 -18.79 -11.28 17.35
C ASP A 723 -17.95 -9.97 17.46
N GLU A 724 -16.63 -10.02 17.24
CA GLU A 724 -15.75 -8.86 17.08
C GLU A 724 -15.73 -8.26 15.65
N ILE A 725 -16.26 -8.98 14.66
CA ILE A 725 -16.11 -8.65 13.24
C ILE A 725 -17.20 -7.68 12.80
N ILE A 726 -16.80 -6.51 12.31
CA ILE A 726 -17.71 -5.50 11.74
C ILE A 726 -17.51 -5.35 10.23
N GLU A 727 -18.51 -4.82 9.53
CA GLU A 727 -18.39 -4.54 8.10
C GLU A 727 -17.27 -3.54 7.78
N HIS A 728 -16.54 -3.85 6.72
CA HIS A 728 -15.35 -3.10 6.31
C HIS A 728 -15.66 -1.68 5.84
N ASN A 729 -16.84 -1.49 5.25
CA ASN A 729 -17.38 -0.23 4.73
C ASN A 729 -18.31 0.51 5.71
N ARG A 730 -18.40 0.07 6.99
CA ARG A 730 -19.12 0.82 8.03
C ARG A 730 -18.39 2.15 8.29
N ASP A 731 -19.09 3.27 8.11
CA ASP A 731 -18.55 4.64 8.26
C ASP A 731 -18.11 4.99 9.68
N GLU A 732 -18.71 4.33 10.67
CA GLU A 732 -18.48 4.59 12.09
C GLU A 732 -17.04 4.22 12.54
N PRO A 733 -16.48 4.93 13.54
CA PRO A 733 -15.20 4.56 14.14
C PRO A 733 -15.31 3.24 14.91
N LEU A 734 -14.21 2.48 14.95
CA LEU A 734 -14.13 1.22 15.69
C LEU A 734 -14.31 1.45 17.19
N ARG A 735 -15.22 0.68 17.79
CA ARG A 735 -15.37 0.59 19.25
C ARG A 735 -14.30 -0.35 19.82
N LEU A 736 -14.06 -0.27 21.13
CA LEU A 736 -13.08 -1.12 21.79
C LEU A 736 -13.45 -2.60 21.62
N GLY A 737 -12.58 -3.36 20.95
CA GLY A 737 -12.76 -4.78 20.65
C GLY A 737 -13.25 -5.07 19.23
N GLU A 738 -13.82 -4.11 18.50
CA GLU A 738 -14.23 -4.31 17.10
C GLU A 738 -13.01 -4.36 16.15
N VAL A 739 -13.11 -5.17 15.09
CA VAL A 739 -12.19 -5.12 13.92
C VAL A 739 -12.96 -5.24 12.60
N ARG A 740 -12.46 -4.62 11.53
CA ARG A 740 -13.08 -4.68 10.19
C ARG A 740 -12.81 -6.03 9.51
N ASP A 741 -13.85 -6.61 8.90
CA ASP A 741 -13.75 -7.82 8.09
C ASP A 741 -12.83 -7.61 6.89
N THR A 742 -11.64 -8.20 6.94
CA THR A 742 -10.68 -8.20 5.83
C THR A 742 -10.59 -9.56 5.14
N ASN A 743 -11.24 -10.58 5.69
CA ASN A 743 -11.10 -11.96 5.26
C ASN A 743 -12.04 -12.27 4.10
N ARG A 744 -13.34 -12.06 4.30
CA ARG A 744 -14.37 -12.34 3.29
C ARG A 744 -14.18 -11.46 2.05
N PRO A 745 -13.94 -10.13 2.12
CA PRO A 745 -13.60 -9.34 0.93
C PRO A 745 -12.36 -9.85 0.17
N SER A 746 -11.32 -10.30 0.88
CA SER A 746 -10.11 -10.89 0.26
C SER A 746 -10.41 -12.24 -0.42
N LEU A 747 -11.17 -13.11 0.25
CA LEU A 747 -11.55 -14.43 -0.26
C LEU A 747 -12.52 -14.33 -1.44
N LEU A 748 -13.54 -13.48 -1.38
CA LEU A 748 -14.44 -13.18 -2.50
C LEU A 748 -13.67 -12.72 -3.74
N THR A 749 -12.65 -11.88 -3.55
CA THR A 749 -11.77 -11.40 -4.62
C THR A 749 -10.90 -12.53 -5.18
N ALA A 750 -10.33 -13.37 -4.32
CA ALA A 750 -9.47 -14.49 -4.71
C ALA A 750 -10.23 -15.65 -5.38
N VAL A 751 -11.51 -15.86 -5.06
CA VAL A 751 -12.38 -16.81 -5.79
C VAL A 751 -12.70 -16.24 -7.19
N ARG A 752 -13.09 -14.96 -7.27
CA ARG A 752 -13.41 -14.27 -8.53
C ARG A 752 -12.22 -14.17 -9.49
N SER A 753 -10.99 -13.98 -8.99
CA SER A 753 -9.79 -13.95 -9.85
C SER A 753 -9.53 -15.27 -10.57
N HIS A 754 -10.04 -16.39 -10.03
CA HIS A 754 -9.96 -17.71 -10.63
C HIS A 754 -11.24 -18.11 -11.41
N ARG A 755 -12.15 -17.15 -11.69
CA ARG A 755 -13.37 -17.32 -12.52
C ARG A 755 -14.46 -18.24 -11.95
N PHE A 756 -14.39 -18.57 -10.66
CA PHE A 756 -15.47 -19.29 -9.96
C PHE A 756 -16.59 -18.33 -9.55
N GLU A 757 -17.83 -18.83 -9.56
CA GLU A 757 -18.98 -18.09 -9.03
C GLU A 757 -18.88 -18.01 -7.50
N VAL A 758 -19.17 -16.85 -6.92
CA VAL A 758 -19.07 -16.67 -5.47
C VAL A 758 -20.20 -15.83 -4.88
N ILE A 759 -20.85 -16.41 -3.87
CA ILE A 759 -21.92 -15.83 -3.08
C ILE A 759 -21.32 -15.26 -1.78
N ASP A 760 -21.56 -13.99 -1.53
CA ASP A 760 -21.28 -13.34 -0.25
C ASP A 760 -22.37 -13.75 0.75
N LEU A 761 -21.96 -14.42 1.85
CA LEU A 761 -22.84 -14.89 2.91
C LEU A 761 -22.79 -13.97 4.16
N GLY A 762 -22.03 -12.87 4.10
CA GLY A 762 -21.90 -11.91 5.18
C GLY A 762 -21.07 -12.39 6.37
N ILE A 763 -21.36 -11.78 7.53
CA ILE A 763 -20.75 -12.08 8.83
C ILE A 763 -21.77 -12.84 9.67
N ALA A 764 -21.42 -14.03 10.16
CA ALA A 764 -22.23 -14.81 11.08
C ALA A 764 -21.78 -14.58 12.53
N SER A 765 -22.73 -14.34 13.44
CA SER A 765 -22.45 -14.23 14.87
C SER A 765 -22.09 -15.58 15.49
N ASP A 766 -21.20 -15.59 16.48
CA ASP A 766 -20.72 -16.77 17.19
C ASP A 766 -21.73 -17.25 18.26
N LYS A 767 -22.99 -17.45 17.82
CA LYS A 767 -24.11 -17.90 18.64
C LYS A 767 -24.62 -19.26 18.14
N PRO A 768 -24.76 -20.27 19.03
CA PRO A 768 -25.34 -21.56 18.66
C PRO A 768 -26.71 -21.39 18.00
N GLY A 769 -27.03 -22.24 17.02
CA GLY A 769 -28.24 -22.13 16.20
C GLY A 769 -28.18 -21.06 15.10
N SER A 770 -27.66 -19.86 15.39
CA SER A 770 -27.50 -18.80 14.37
C SER A 770 -26.49 -19.21 13.28
N LEU A 771 -25.28 -19.59 13.69
CA LEU A 771 -24.25 -20.12 12.79
C LEU A 771 -24.73 -21.37 12.04
N GLU A 772 -25.48 -22.26 12.72
CA GLU A 772 -26.04 -23.46 12.11
C GLU A 772 -27.01 -23.13 10.99
N GLN A 773 -27.95 -22.22 11.22
CA GLN A 773 -28.95 -21.83 10.22
C GLN A 773 -28.27 -21.20 8.99
N THR A 774 -27.31 -20.30 9.20
CA THR A 774 -26.52 -19.69 8.11
C THR A 774 -25.78 -20.76 7.29
N LEU A 775 -25.17 -21.76 7.93
CA LEU A 775 -24.53 -22.87 7.23
C LEU A 775 -25.52 -23.76 6.47
N ARG A 776 -26.71 -24.06 7.04
CA ARG A 776 -27.77 -24.82 6.34
C ARG A 776 -28.30 -24.06 5.12
N ASP A 777 -28.48 -22.75 5.20
CA ASP A 777 -28.94 -21.92 4.08
C ASP A 777 -27.87 -21.66 3.02
N ALA A 778 -26.59 -21.67 3.41
CA ALA A 778 -25.46 -21.66 2.48
C ALA A 778 -25.34 -22.99 1.72
N LEU A 779 -25.48 -24.14 2.41
CA LEU A 779 -25.42 -25.49 1.80
C LEU A 779 -26.51 -25.75 0.76
N ARG A 780 -27.64 -25.03 0.84
CA ARG A 780 -28.72 -25.03 -0.16
C ARG A 780 -28.35 -24.27 -1.45
N LYS A 781 -27.44 -23.30 -1.37
CA LYS A 781 -27.14 -22.34 -2.47
C LYS A 781 -25.75 -22.53 -3.10
N CYS A 782 -24.82 -23.11 -2.35
CA CYS A 782 -23.41 -23.25 -2.72
C CYS A 782 -23.03 -24.72 -2.82
N ASP A 783 -22.06 -25.05 -3.66
CA ASP A 783 -21.47 -26.39 -3.80
C ASP A 783 -20.27 -26.57 -2.84
N MET A 784 -19.60 -25.46 -2.51
CA MET A 784 -18.52 -25.36 -1.52
C MET A 784 -18.76 -24.18 -0.58
N ILE A 785 -18.39 -24.30 0.70
CA ILE A 785 -18.40 -23.18 1.66
C ILE A 785 -16.99 -22.90 2.18
N ILE A 786 -16.60 -21.64 2.19
CA ILE A 786 -15.40 -21.12 2.84
C ILE A 786 -15.84 -20.29 4.06
N THR A 787 -15.36 -20.65 5.25
CA THR A 787 -15.54 -19.85 6.47
C THR A 787 -14.21 -19.27 6.91
N SER A 788 -14.21 -18.10 7.57
CA SER A 788 -13.00 -17.56 8.20
C SER A 788 -13.29 -17.02 9.59
N GLY A 789 -12.60 -17.56 10.60
CA GLY A 789 -12.96 -17.38 12.02
C GLY A 789 -13.32 -18.70 12.68
N GLY A 790 -13.51 -18.70 14.01
CA GLY A 790 -14.12 -19.78 14.79
C GLY A 790 -13.53 -21.21 14.69
N VAL A 791 -12.22 -21.37 14.37
CA VAL A 791 -11.53 -22.66 14.17
C VAL A 791 -10.41 -23.02 15.17
N SER A 792 -10.17 -22.23 16.21
CA SER A 792 -8.99 -22.32 17.07
C SER A 792 -9.16 -23.25 18.31
N MET A 793 -9.02 -22.72 19.52
CA MET A 793 -9.21 -23.35 20.84
C MET A 793 -9.93 -22.42 21.84
N GLY A 794 -10.40 -21.26 21.38
CA GLY A 794 -11.14 -20.26 22.12
C GLY A 794 -12.58 -20.68 22.40
N GLU A 795 -13.27 -19.85 23.17
CA GLU A 795 -14.55 -20.25 23.78
C GLU A 795 -15.76 -20.12 22.86
N LEU A 796 -15.57 -19.41 21.74
CA LEU A 796 -16.55 -19.11 20.69
C LEU A 796 -16.23 -19.82 19.37
N ASP A 797 -15.25 -20.75 19.34
CA ASP A 797 -14.89 -21.53 18.14
C ASP A 797 -15.95 -22.60 17.79
N LEU A 798 -17.15 -22.14 17.40
CA LEU A 798 -18.35 -22.97 17.21
C LEU A 798 -18.37 -23.77 15.90
N LEU A 799 -17.51 -23.49 14.91
CA LEU A 799 -17.56 -24.16 13.60
C LEU A 799 -17.42 -25.69 13.75
N LYS A 800 -16.41 -26.14 14.50
CA LYS A 800 -16.10 -27.58 14.62
C LYS A 800 -17.25 -28.36 15.29
N PRO A 801 -17.79 -27.92 16.45
CA PRO A 801 -19.00 -28.53 17.01
C PRO A 801 -20.22 -28.46 16.10
N THR A 802 -20.42 -27.35 15.37
CA THR A 802 -21.59 -27.19 14.48
C THR A 802 -21.54 -28.15 13.30
N ILE A 803 -20.36 -28.31 12.67
CA ILE A 803 -20.14 -29.25 11.57
C ILE A 803 -20.37 -30.69 12.05
N GLU A 804 -19.70 -31.11 13.12
CA GLU A 804 -19.76 -32.50 13.60
C GLU A 804 -21.15 -32.88 14.16
N ARG A 805 -21.75 -32.02 14.98
CA ARG A 805 -22.91 -32.38 15.83
C ARG A 805 -24.26 -31.93 15.25
N SER A 806 -24.32 -30.74 14.67
CA SER A 806 -25.55 -30.19 14.11
C SER A 806 -25.74 -30.55 12.65
N LEU A 807 -24.69 -30.42 11.83
CA LEU A 807 -24.77 -30.70 10.40
C LEU A 807 -24.52 -32.18 10.07
N GLY A 808 -23.95 -32.95 11.00
CA GLY A 808 -23.62 -34.37 10.79
C GLY A 808 -22.48 -34.59 9.81
N GLY A 809 -21.59 -33.59 9.67
CA GLY A 809 -20.43 -33.63 8.78
C GLY A 809 -19.20 -34.32 9.40
N THR A 810 -18.32 -34.81 8.53
CA THR A 810 -17.06 -35.44 8.90
C THR A 810 -15.92 -34.44 8.75
N ILE A 811 -15.19 -34.16 9.83
CA ILE A 811 -13.98 -33.33 9.80
C ILE A 811 -12.77 -34.22 9.52
N HIS A 812 -12.26 -34.16 8.28
CA HIS A 812 -11.11 -34.95 7.81
C HIS A 812 -9.81 -34.50 8.45
N PHE A 813 -9.62 -33.18 8.62
CA PHE A 813 -8.58 -32.64 9.48
C PHE A 813 -8.99 -31.29 10.06
N GLY A 814 -8.46 -30.97 11.25
CA GLY A 814 -8.67 -29.68 11.93
C GLY A 814 -7.39 -28.89 12.23
N ARG A 815 -6.21 -29.40 11.85
CA ARG A 815 -4.88 -28.80 12.09
C ARG A 815 -3.85 -29.27 11.05
N VAL A 816 -3.03 -28.35 10.54
CA VAL A 816 -1.95 -28.64 9.58
C VAL A 816 -0.59 -28.12 10.08
N ASN A 817 0.49 -28.85 9.79
CA ASN A 817 1.87 -28.50 10.13
C ASN A 817 2.43 -27.42 9.20
N MET A 818 2.01 -26.16 9.39
CA MET A 818 2.41 -25.06 8.50
C MET A 818 2.41 -23.68 9.19
N LYS A 819 2.99 -22.69 8.50
CA LYS A 819 3.04 -21.29 8.89
C LYS A 819 2.87 -20.37 7.65
N PRO A 820 1.98 -19.37 7.67
CA PRO A 820 0.76 -19.31 8.50
C PRO A 820 -0.18 -20.50 8.18
N GLY A 821 -1.33 -20.65 8.87
CA GLY A 821 -2.34 -21.67 8.49
C GLY A 821 -2.63 -22.81 9.48
N LYS A 822 -1.92 -22.90 10.62
CA LYS A 822 -2.02 -24.02 11.59
C LYS A 822 -3.44 -24.59 11.90
N PRO A 823 -4.50 -23.78 12.14
CA PRO A 823 -5.81 -24.31 12.54
C PRO A 823 -6.80 -24.55 11.38
N THR A 824 -6.34 -24.46 10.11
CA THR A 824 -7.18 -24.74 8.93
C THR A 824 -7.82 -26.11 9.04
N THR A 825 -9.10 -26.16 8.66
CA THR A 825 -10.00 -27.29 8.85
C THR A 825 -10.74 -27.59 7.56
N PHE A 826 -10.88 -28.87 7.24
CA PHE A 826 -11.57 -29.35 6.05
C PHE A 826 -12.54 -30.47 6.42
N ALA A 827 -13.76 -30.40 5.87
CA ALA A 827 -14.86 -31.30 6.20
C ALA A 827 -15.78 -31.55 5.00
N THR A 828 -16.43 -32.71 4.99
CA THR A 828 -17.61 -32.97 4.14
C THR A 828 -18.89 -32.96 4.99
N VAL A 829 -19.99 -32.49 4.42
CA VAL A 829 -21.31 -32.48 5.04
C VAL A 829 -22.32 -33.18 4.10
N PRO A 830 -22.99 -34.25 4.56
CA PRO A 830 -23.99 -34.95 3.75
C PRO A 830 -25.29 -34.13 3.70
N VAL A 831 -25.60 -33.58 2.52
CA VAL A 831 -26.85 -32.88 2.26
C VAL A 831 -27.78 -33.72 1.40
N LYS A 832 -28.97 -33.18 1.11
CA LYS A 832 -29.79 -33.65 -0.01
C LYS A 832 -29.72 -32.66 -1.16
N ASP A 833 -29.70 -33.19 -2.38
CA ASP A 833 -29.98 -32.42 -3.59
C ASP A 833 -31.50 -32.25 -3.80
N ASP A 834 -31.89 -31.54 -4.85
CA ASP A 834 -33.30 -31.26 -5.16
C ASP A 834 -34.07 -32.53 -5.60
N ASP A 835 -33.37 -33.52 -6.15
CA ASP A 835 -33.89 -34.87 -6.45
C ASP A 835 -34.02 -35.76 -5.19
N GLY A 836 -33.49 -35.31 -4.05
CA GLY A 836 -33.60 -35.96 -2.74
C GLY A 836 -32.54 -37.03 -2.45
N ASN A 837 -31.57 -37.23 -3.35
CA ASN A 837 -30.39 -38.09 -3.15
C ASN A 837 -29.48 -37.51 -2.08
N ARG A 838 -28.59 -38.33 -1.52
CA ARG A 838 -27.52 -37.84 -0.64
C ARG A 838 -26.28 -37.50 -1.44
N VAL A 839 -25.83 -36.26 -1.31
CA VAL A 839 -24.57 -35.76 -1.88
C VAL A 839 -23.76 -35.07 -0.78
N ASP A 840 -22.45 -35.26 -0.78
CA ASP A 840 -21.56 -34.57 0.15
C ASP A 840 -21.14 -33.21 -0.42
N LYS A 841 -21.20 -32.15 0.41
CA LYS A 841 -20.67 -30.83 0.09
C LYS A 841 -19.50 -30.48 1.00
N VAL A 842 -18.53 -29.73 0.47
CA VAL A 842 -17.25 -29.46 1.13
C VAL A 842 -17.24 -28.12 1.86
N ILE A 843 -16.72 -28.12 3.10
CA ILE A 843 -16.53 -26.94 3.92
C ILE A 843 -15.05 -26.78 4.28
N PHE A 844 -14.49 -25.62 3.94
CA PHE A 844 -13.16 -25.18 4.33
C PHE A 844 -13.28 -24.08 5.38
N SER A 845 -12.93 -24.38 6.62
CA SER A 845 -12.90 -23.38 7.70
C SER A 845 -11.46 -22.91 7.92
N LEU A 846 -11.21 -21.67 7.49
CA LEU A 846 -9.91 -21.03 7.42
C LEU A 846 -9.61 -20.19 8.69
N PRO A 847 -8.33 -19.90 8.99
CA PRO A 847 -7.98 -19.16 10.20
C PRO A 847 -8.31 -17.67 10.04
N GLY A 848 -9.00 -17.08 11.03
CA GLY A 848 -9.38 -15.66 11.04
C GLY A 848 -8.21 -14.66 10.98
N ASN A 849 -6.96 -15.10 11.10
CA ASN A 849 -5.76 -14.27 10.85
C ASN A 849 -5.62 -14.00 9.33
N PRO A 850 -5.73 -12.75 8.82
CA PRO A 850 -5.96 -12.52 7.39
C PRO A 850 -4.91 -13.08 6.42
N ALA A 851 -3.62 -12.95 6.72
CA ALA A 851 -2.59 -13.52 5.85
C ALA A 851 -2.55 -15.07 5.90
N SER A 852 -3.23 -15.68 6.89
CA SER A 852 -3.43 -17.14 6.96
C SER A 852 -4.57 -17.57 6.05
N ALA A 853 -5.70 -16.86 6.06
CA ALA A 853 -6.85 -17.15 5.22
C ALA A 853 -6.47 -17.15 3.74
N VAL A 854 -5.77 -16.12 3.27
CA VAL A 854 -5.36 -16.02 1.85
C VAL A 854 -4.31 -17.07 1.46
N VAL A 855 -3.37 -17.44 2.34
CA VAL A 855 -2.45 -18.58 2.10
C VAL A 855 -3.23 -19.89 1.99
N CYS A 856 -4.16 -20.14 2.92
CA CYS A 856 -4.89 -21.41 2.98
C CYS A 856 -5.93 -21.56 1.86
N PHE A 857 -6.48 -20.44 1.35
CA PHE A 857 -7.28 -20.44 0.12
C PHE A 857 -6.47 -20.99 -1.06
N HIS A 858 -5.33 -20.35 -1.38
CA HIS A 858 -4.51 -20.74 -2.52
C HIS A 858 -3.90 -22.14 -2.38
N LEU A 859 -3.60 -22.57 -1.15
CA LEU A 859 -2.97 -23.86 -0.90
C LEU A 859 -3.97 -25.02 -0.83
N PHE A 860 -5.17 -24.85 -0.29
CA PHE A 860 -6.10 -25.97 -0.03
C PHE A 860 -7.44 -25.87 -0.77
N VAL A 861 -8.03 -24.67 -0.79
CA VAL A 861 -9.35 -24.46 -1.40
C VAL A 861 -9.23 -24.45 -2.93
N LEU A 862 -8.23 -23.79 -3.48
CA LEU A 862 -8.03 -23.66 -4.91
C LEU A 862 -7.77 -25.01 -5.62
N PRO A 863 -6.97 -25.96 -5.08
CA PRO A 863 -6.91 -27.32 -5.62
C PRO A 863 -8.27 -28.03 -5.69
N ALA A 864 -9.12 -27.92 -4.66
CA ALA A 864 -10.45 -28.52 -4.65
C ALA A 864 -11.39 -27.87 -5.69
N LEU A 865 -11.32 -26.54 -5.85
CA LEU A 865 -12.06 -25.81 -6.89
C LEU A 865 -11.60 -26.21 -8.30
N HIS A 866 -10.29 -26.33 -8.52
CA HIS A 866 -9.73 -26.84 -9.77
C HIS A 866 -10.22 -28.26 -10.04
N GLN A 867 -10.14 -29.15 -9.05
CA GLN A 867 -10.62 -30.53 -9.15
C GLN A 867 -12.09 -30.59 -9.57
N GLN A 868 -12.98 -29.86 -8.90
CA GLN A 868 -14.42 -29.85 -9.21
C GLN A 868 -14.75 -29.28 -10.60
N ALA A 869 -13.98 -28.31 -11.09
CA ALA A 869 -14.10 -27.78 -12.45
C ALA A 869 -13.28 -28.57 -13.50
N GLY A 870 -12.68 -29.71 -13.14
CA GLY A 870 -11.86 -30.55 -14.02
C GLY A 870 -10.52 -29.96 -14.44
N ILE A 871 -10.10 -28.82 -13.87
CA ILE A 871 -8.87 -28.11 -14.21
C ILE A 871 -7.66 -28.93 -13.73
N GLN A 872 -6.72 -29.19 -14.66
CA GLN A 872 -5.45 -29.85 -14.36
C GLN A 872 -4.26 -29.03 -14.89
N PRO A 873 -3.14 -28.93 -14.14
CA PRO A 873 -2.96 -29.40 -12.76
C PRO A 873 -3.80 -28.61 -11.74
N THR A 874 -4.15 -29.26 -10.63
CA THR A 874 -4.91 -28.63 -9.54
C THR A 874 -4.05 -27.68 -8.71
N GLY A 875 -4.60 -26.50 -8.36
CA GLY A 875 -3.91 -25.51 -7.53
C GLY A 875 -3.02 -24.54 -8.33
N LEU A 876 -2.06 -23.93 -7.64
CA LEU A 876 -1.14 -22.96 -8.25
C LEU A 876 0.07 -23.65 -8.92
N PRO A 877 0.56 -23.14 -10.06
CA PRO A 877 1.76 -23.66 -10.69
C PRO A 877 2.99 -23.46 -9.78
N MET A 878 3.75 -24.54 -9.61
CA MET A 878 4.98 -24.55 -8.83
C MET A 878 6.19 -24.30 -9.75
N MET A 879 7.09 -23.42 -9.30
CA MET A 879 8.27 -22.98 -10.06
C MET A 879 9.48 -22.83 -9.14
N LYS A 880 10.70 -22.98 -9.68
CA LYS A 880 11.95 -22.77 -8.93
C LYS A 880 12.45 -21.35 -9.16
N VAL A 881 12.66 -20.62 -8.07
CA VAL A 881 13.09 -19.22 -8.05
C VAL A 881 14.36 -19.05 -7.23
N VAL A 882 15.15 -18.04 -7.57
CA VAL A 882 16.39 -17.67 -6.86
C VAL A 882 16.05 -16.64 -5.78
N LEU A 883 16.49 -16.85 -4.53
CA LEU A 883 16.33 -15.84 -3.47
C LEU A 883 17.20 -14.60 -3.75
N ASP A 884 16.61 -13.42 -3.66
CA ASP A 884 17.34 -12.14 -3.78
C ASP A 884 17.76 -11.57 -2.41
N GLU A 885 17.38 -12.21 -1.30
CA GLU A 885 17.75 -11.86 0.08
C GLU A 885 17.84 -13.12 0.97
N ASP A 886 18.48 -13.00 2.14
CA ASP A 886 18.56 -14.07 3.13
C ASP A 886 17.24 -14.21 3.90
N ILE A 887 16.60 -15.38 3.85
CA ILE A 887 15.32 -15.65 4.53
C ILE A 887 15.52 -16.63 5.70
N ARG A 888 15.20 -16.17 6.91
CA ARG A 888 15.26 -16.98 8.14
C ARG A 888 14.20 -18.08 8.16
N LEU A 889 14.62 -19.32 8.43
CA LEU A 889 13.74 -20.49 8.53
C LEU A 889 12.99 -20.56 9.86
N ASP A 890 11.85 -21.26 9.89
CA ASP A 890 11.11 -21.58 11.11
C ASP A 890 11.51 -22.96 11.63
N LYS A 891 11.94 -23.00 12.90
CA LYS A 891 12.51 -24.20 13.52
C LYS A 891 11.58 -25.41 13.56
N GLY A 892 10.26 -25.20 13.55
CA GLY A 892 9.28 -26.26 13.83
C GLY A 892 8.32 -26.59 12.70
N ARG A 893 8.27 -25.81 11.61
CA ARG A 893 7.23 -25.91 10.57
C ARG A 893 7.72 -25.36 9.22
N PRO A 894 7.24 -25.88 8.09
CA PRO A 894 7.42 -25.21 6.80
C PRO A 894 6.67 -23.86 6.78
N GLU A 895 7.23 -22.87 6.09
CA GLU A 895 6.65 -21.52 5.95
C GLU A 895 6.29 -21.20 4.50
N TYR A 896 5.06 -20.77 4.28
CA TYR A 896 4.56 -20.22 3.02
C TYR A 896 4.75 -18.70 3.04
N HIS A 897 5.92 -18.29 2.57
CA HIS A 897 6.46 -16.94 2.71
C HIS A 897 5.98 -16.06 1.55
N ARG A 898 5.33 -14.92 1.83
CA ARG A 898 4.82 -14.03 0.78
C ARG A 898 5.99 -13.29 0.12
N ALA A 899 6.05 -13.38 -1.21
CA ALA A 899 7.12 -12.82 -2.02
C ALA A 899 6.60 -12.17 -3.31
N LEU A 900 7.41 -11.27 -3.84
CA LEU A 900 7.34 -10.77 -5.21
C LEU A 900 8.39 -11.51 -6.05
N VAL A 901 7.93 -12.17 -7.11
CA VAL A 901 8.75 -12.84 -8.13
C VAL A 901 8.77 -12.00 -9.41
N VAL A 902 9.98 -11.71 -9.88
CA VAL A 902 10.27 -10.95 -11.11
C VAL A 902 11.23 -11.72 -12.01
N THR A 903 11.17 -11.48 -13.31
CA THR A 903 12.23 -11.89 -14.25
C THR A 903 13.31 -10.82 -14.28
N LYS A 904 14.59 -11.21 -14.22
CA LYS A 904 15.73 -10.29 -14.39
C LYS A 904 16.35 -10.40 -15.79
N GLU A 905 17.33 -9.55 -16.08
CA GLU A 905 18.02 -9.46 -17.38
C GLU A 905 18.71 -10.76 -17.82
N ASP A 906 19.05 -11.64 -16.88
CA ASP A 906 19.59 -12.98 -17.11
C ASP A 906 18.50 -14.02 -17.51
N GLY A 907 17.24 -13.59 -17.65
CA GLY A 907 16.08 -14.44 -17.92
C GLY A 907 15.63 -15.29 -16.74
N MET A 908 16.30 -15.19 -15.58
CA MET A 908 15.99 -15.99 -14.40
C MET A 908 14.96 -15.31 -13.49
N LEU A 909 14.30 -16.14 -12.69
CA LEU A 909 13.16 -15.75 -11.86
C LEU A 909 13.62 -15.59 -10.41
N TYR A 910 13.60 -14.35 -9.91
CA TYR A 910 14.09 -13.98 -8.58
C TYR A 910 12.94 -13.64 -7.65
N ALA A 911 13.07 -14.04 -6.39
CA ALA A 911 12.11 -13.77 -5.33
C ALA A 911 12.67 -12.81 -4.26
N SER A 912 11.91 -11.76 -3.96
CA SER A 912 12.12 -10.86 -2.82
C SER A 912 10.96 -10.97 -1.83
N SER A 913 11.24 -10.88 -0.54
CA SER A 913 10.25 -10.92 0.52
C SER A 913 9.36 -9.68 0.52
N THR A 914 8.10 -9.83 0.93
CA THR A 914 7.24 -8.69 1.31
C THR A 914 7.56 -8.11 2.71
N GLY A 915 8.72 -8.47 3.28
CA GLY A 915 9.14 -8.11 4.63
C GLY A 915 8.33 -8.86 5.70
N GLY A 916 8.04 -8.19 6.83
CA GLY A 916 7.54 -8.82 8.06
C GLY A 916 6.29 -9.71 7.92
N GLN A 917 6.51 -11.03 7.90
CA GLN A 917 5.56 -12.10 7.56
C GLN A 917 4.48 -12.46 8.61
N ARG A 918 4.19 -11.60 9.61
CA ARG A 918 3.22 -11.91 10.69
C ARG A 918 1.84 -12.31 10.13
N SER A 919 1.20 -13.34 10.71
CA SER A 919 -0.06 -13.94 10.22
C SER A 919 -1.26 -13.00 10.20
N SER A 920 -1.26 -11.97 11.06
CA SER A 920 -2.28 -10.92 11.11
C SER A 920 -2.04 -9.79 10.10
N ARG A 921 -0.85 -9.69 9.50
CA ARG A 921 -0.46 -8.56 8.65
C ARG A 921 -0.92 -8.78 7.20
N ILE A 922 -2.18 -8.50 6.90
CA ILE A 922 -2.73 -8.59 5.52
C ILE A 922 -1.90 -7.79 4.51
N GLY A 923 -1.32 -6.66 4.91
CA GLY A 923 -0.43 -5.84 4.07
C GLY A 923 0.82 -6.56 3.53
N SER A 924 1.16 -7.76 4.03
CA SER A 924 2.18 -8.63 3.41
C SER A 924 1.74 -9.25 2.08
N PHE A 925 0.46 -9.15 1.69
CA PHE A 925 -0.01 -9.49 0.35
C PHE A 925 0.07 -8.32 -0.64
N LYS A 926 0.40 -7.09 -0.21
CA LYS A 926 0.51 -5.93 -1.10
C LYS A 926 1.69 -6.11 -2.06
N GLY A 927 1.40 -6.49 -3.31
CA GLY A 927 2.41 -6.78 -4.32
C GLY A 927 3.04 -8.17 -4.20
N ALA A 928 2.50 -9.05 -3.36
CA ALA A 928 2.87 -10.47 -3.41
C ALA A 928 2.24 -11.13 -4.64
N ASN A 929 3.03 -11.85 -5.42
CA ASN A 929 2.53 -12.70 -6.51
C ASN A 929 2.93 -14.17 -6.34
N ALA A 930 3.70 -14.53 -5.30
CA ALA A 930 4.07 -15.92 -5.00
C ALA A 930 4.13 -16.23 -3.51
N LEU A 931 4.03 -17.52 -3.19
CA LEU A 931 4.31 -18.10 -1.88
C LEU A 931 5.54 -19.01 -1.99
N LEU A 932 6.65 -18.62 -1.37
CA LEU A 932 7.85 -19.46 -1.29
C LEU A 932 7.61 -20.59 -0.29
N CYS A 933 7.93 -21.82 -0.68
CA CYS A 933 7.78 -23.02 0.13
C CYS A 933 9.05 -23.24 0.95
N MET A 934 9.23 -22.44 2.01
CA MET A 934 10.40 -22.50 2.87
C MET A 934 10.36 -23.78 3.73
N PRO A 935 11.44 -24.59 3.76
CA PRO A 935 11.50 -25.79 4.59
C PRO A 935 11.53 -25.45 6.09
N GLN A 936 11.14 -26.40 6.93
CA GLN A 936 11.40 -26.32 8.37
C GLN A 936 12.91 -26.47 8.63
N GLY A 937 13.48 -25.65 9.52
CA GLY A 937 14.91 -25.71 9.80
C GLY A 937 15.43 -24.59 10.70
N GLU A 938 16.72 -24.65 11.03
CA GLU A 938 17.44 -23.59 11.76
C GLU A 938 18.29 -22.74 10.82
N GLY A 939 18.55 -21.49 11.19
CA GLY A 939 19.34 -20.55 10.40
C GLY A 939 18.55 -19.83 9.30
N ASN A 940 19.24 -19.46 8.23
CA ASN A 940 18.69 -18.78 7.06
C ASN A 940 18.96 -19.60 5.79
N MET A 941 18.01 -19.61 4.87
CA MET A 941 18.27 -19.89 3.45
C MET A 941 18.84 -18.60 2.82
N LYS A 942 19.90 -18.72 2.02
CA LYS A 942 20.71 -17.57 1.59
C LYS A 942 20.30 -16.99 0.25
N ARG A 943 20.63 -15.71 0.04
CA ARG A 943 20.62 -15.07 -1.28
C ARG A 943 21.38 -15.92 -2.30
N GLY A 944 20.79 -16.16 -3.46
CA GLY A 944 21.33 -17.01 -4.53
C GLY A 944 20.92 -18.49 -4.45
N GLU A 945 20.39 -18.96 -3.31
CA GLU A 945 19.85 -20.32 -3.20
C GLU A 945 18.50 -20.44 -3.94
N LYS A 946 18.18 -21.64 -4.42
CA LYS A 946 16.96 -21.92 -5.18
C LYS A 946 15.89 -22.54 -4.30
N VAL A 947 14.71 -21.93 -4.28
CA VAL A 947 13.53 -22.39 -3.53
C VAL A 947 12.36 -22.64 -4.48
N GLU A 948 11.43 -23.50 -4.08
CA GLU A 948 10.17 -23.70 -4.79
C GLU A 948 9.15 -22.64 -4.38
N ALA A 949 8.39 -22.13 -5.35
CA ALA A 949 7.39 -21.08 -5.17
C ALA A 949 6.08 -21.46 -5.87
N LEU A 950 4.95 -21.19 -5.21
CA LEU A 950 3.61 -21.29 -5.78
C LEU A 950 3.21 -19.91 -6.31
N LEU A 951 3.00 -19.78 -7.61
CA LEU A 951 2.73 -18.50 -8.26
C LEU A 951 1.22 -18.17 -8.21
N MET A 952 0.85 -17.14 -7.45
CA MET A 952 -0.53 -16.67 -7.24
C MET A 952 -1.03 -15.68 -8.32
N GLY A 953 -0.14 -15.16 -9.17
CA GLY A 953 -0.48 -14.10 -10.12
C GLY A 953 0.61 -13.86 -11.17
N LYS A 954 0.43 -12.82 -11.99
CA LYS A 954 1.41 -12.47 -13.03
C LYS A 954 2.79 -12.16 -12.42
N LEU A 955 3.85 -12.53 -13.13
CA LEU A 955 5.22 -12.10 -12.81
C LEU A 955 5.28 -10.58 -12.73
N GLY A 956 6.04 -10.06 -11.76
CA GLY A 956 6.22 -8.62 -11.62
C GLY A 956 7.09 -8.08 -12.75
N GLY A 957 6.76 -6.89 -13.24
CA GLY A 957 7.69 -6.13 -14.08
C GLY A 957 8.93 -5.71 -13.30
N LEU A 958 10.04 -5.52 -14.01
CA LEU A 958 11.19 -4.79 -13.50
C LEU A 958 10.75 -3.37 -13.05
N ARG A 959 11.38 -2.87 -11.99
CA ARG A 959 11.18 -1.53 -11.44
C ARG A 959 12.36 -0.65 -11.76
#